data_AF-A0A1S8LIE9-F1
#
_entry.id   AF-A0A1S8LIE9-F1
#
_cell.length_a   1.000
_cell.length_b   1.000
_cell.length_c   1.000
_cell.angle_alpha   90.00
_cell.angle_beta   90.00
_cell.angle_gamma   90.00
#
_symmetry.space_group_name_H-M   'P 1'
#
loop_
_entity.id
_entity.type
_entity.pdbx_description
1 polymer ?
#
loop_
_entity_poly.entity_id
_entity_poly.type
_entity_poly.pdbx_seq_one_letter_code
_entity_poly.pdbx_strand_id
1 'polypeptide(L)'
;MRILIVGGCGFIGSYVADRLYKEGHKIYIIDNLLTGSMENVKVPHKFYDLSVESKRCEEIFKSNKFEAVIDLSSQIDINSFAKKDSNQAISTFPGVVNLLELSRKYGVKRFIFASSAAVYGDSNKIPTSEDEELKPLSVYAINKYVGEYYCQKWFDLYGLKTICLRFSNVFGPRQNVKGESSVVANFITKTLKDEEINVFGDGTKTRDFIYVEDAVDAIYRALKSEHTGVFNISTNTEHSINELINIIEEIQPIKKINNKSNRSGDVEKSSLNNSKAKTQLGFNVKYSFKEGIQKTYKWYKENYSFDESVNYTTKNEEYDKKNLFFKALPYIENIIFMLVIALLVLDIFKISDPYSSSFAQLCYIYIIVMAIMYGMRQAGIAIIFSCALYFYLLINSGYSAVTILYDPLNLPQVISYIIIGLVSGYVSEVYKRKLYMNKLEIDKLNEKYKFLELIYNETVDIKEELQEQIISSENSFVNIYNTTKTLDSLEVNDIYFGAIKIIDKLLDTSKSSIYILNRDSKYLRLKAKSSNVDLRLPYSINLNETQEIKKAIDSKKIFVNKDLKPKLPTMAAPVIINDNVKAVISIYDVKFEKLNLYYENLFKVLVDLISNAIGKALKYDEVASKDKYIPNTEILISKEFKKVLADKNRDLKTSDINFTLLKISKNNLSYEDIFNKLSVNIRDNDSVGIGEDNCVYVILSNTDKAKSQKVLGRIAASGLNAEVMEDLS
;
A
#
# COMPACT_ATOMS: atom_id res chain seq x y z
N MET A 1 11.77 8.11 -10.74
CA MET A 1 11.27 9.20 -9.88
C MET A 1 10.36 8.62 -8.80
N ARG A 2 10.13 9.36 -7.70
CA ARG A 2 9.02 9.11 -6.76
C ARG A 2 7.80 9.95 -7.17
N ILE A 3 6.72 9.29 -7.59
CA ILE A 3 5.55 9.96 -8.18
C ILE A 3 4.32 9.66 -7.34
N LEU A 4 3.62 10.73 -6.95
CA LEU A 4 2.31 10.64 -6.33
C LEU A 4 1.22 10.72 -7.41
N ILE A 5 0.35 9.73 -7.46
CA ILE A 5 -0.85 9.70 -8.29
C ILE A 5 -2.05 9.86 -7.37
N VAL A 6 -2.81 10.93 -7.57
CA VAL A 6 -4.06 11.14 -6.85
C VAL A 6 -5.21 10.64 -7.72
N GLY A 7 -6.12 9.84 -7.16
CA GLY A 7 -7.13 9.12 -7.93
C GLY A 7 -6.56 7.91 -8.66
N GLY A 8 -5.47 7.33 -8.13
CA GLY A 8 -4.72 6.25 -8.76
C GLY A 8 -5.48 4.92 -8.86
N CYS A 9 -6.52 4.71 -8.04
CA CYS A 9 -7.37 3.52 -8.11
C CYS A 9 -8.55 3.68 -9.08
N GLY A 10 -8.70 4.86 -9.69
CA GLY A 10 -9.67 5.13 -10.74
C GLY A 10 -9.28 4.59 -12.12
N PHE A 11 -10.18 4.78 -13.09
CA PHE A 11 -10.01 4.34 -14.48
C PHE A 11 -8.67 4.78 -15.10
N ILE A 12 -8.48 6.10 -15.31
CA ILE A 12 -7.24 6.63 -15.92
C ILE A 12 -6.04 6.43 -14.98
N GLY A 13 -6.24 6.63 -13.67
CA GLY A 13 -5.18 6.53 -12.67
C GLY A 13 -4.48 5.19 -12.62
N SER A 14 -5.24 4.09 -12.74
CA SER A 14 -4.68 2.75 -12.74
C SER A 14 -3.79 2.48 -13.95
N TYR A 15 -4.16 3.00 -15.13
CA TYR A 15 -3.32 2.93 -16.32
C TYR A 15 -2.05 3.77 -16.20
N VAL A 16 -2.14 4.95 -15.56
CA VAL A 16 -0.97 5.78 -15.29
C VAL A 16 -0.02 5.07 -14.32
N ALA A 17 -0.54 4.43 -13.26
CA ALA A 17 0.27 3.61 -12.37
C ALA A 17 0.97 2.48 -13.11
N ASP A 18 0.24 1.71 -13.94
CA ASP A 18 0.78 0.63 -14.77
C ASP A 18 1.90 1.14 -15.69
N ARG A 19 1.70 2.27 -16.36
CA ARG A 19 2.69 2.86 -17.27
C ARG A 19 3.93 3.33 -16.53
N LEU A 20 3.76 4.10 -15.46
CA LEU A 20 4.89 4.69 -14.72
C LEU A 20 5.73 3.62 -14.02
N TYR A 21 5.11 2.54 -13.54
CA TYR A 21 5.84 1.41 -12.97
C TYR A 21 6.71 0.71 -14.02
N LYS A 22 6.17 0.46 -15.22
CA LYS A 22 6.93 -0.11 -16.36
C LYS A 22 8.13 0.74 -16.75
N GLU A 23 8.06 2.05 -16.53
CA GLU A 23 9.12 3.03 -16.81
C GLU A 23 10.12 3.17 -15.64
N GLY A 24 10.03 2.31 -14.62
CA GLY A 24 10.97 2.25 -13.50
C GLY A 24 10.74 3.31 -12.43
N HIS A 25 9.53 3.86 -12.31
CA HIS A 25 9.20 4.83 -11.27
C HIS A 25 8.60 4.18 -10.02
N LYS A 26 8.83 4.81 -8.86
CA LYS A 26 8.23 4.40 -7.59
C LYS A 26 6.87 5.08 -7.45
N ILE A 27 5.83 4.27 -7.30
CA ILE A 27 4.44 4.70 -7.35
C ILE A 27 3.88 4.86 -5.94
N TYR A 28 3.23 5.99 -5.72
CA TYR A 28 2.49 6.31 -4.51
C TYR A 28 1.10 6.76 -4.91
N ILE A 29 0.08 6.29 -4.20
CA ILE A 29 -1.32 6.57 -4.54
C ILE A 29 -2.03 7.15 -3.33
N ILE A 30 -2.73 8.27 -3.54
CA ILE A 30 -3.78 8.75 -2.63
C ILE A 30 -5.11 8.58 -3.37
N ASP A 31 -6.02 7.81 -2.79
CA ASP A 31 -7.37 7.62 -3.28
C ASP A 31 -8.29 7.41 -2.07
N ASN A 32 -9.55 7.81 -2.16
CA ASN A 32 -10.54 7.59 -1.09
C ASN A 32 -11.57 6.52 -1.47
N LEU A 33 -11.35 5.82 -2.60
CA LEU A 33 -12.12 4.68 -3.07
C LEU A 33 -13.63 4.97 -3.27
N LEU A 34 -14.04 6.23 -3.36
CA LEU A 34 -15.44 6.60 -3.62
C LEU A 34 -15.92 6.09 -4.99
N THR A 35 -15.06 6.16 -6.00
CA THR A 35 -15.33 5.68 -7.36
C THR A 35 -14.23 4.80 -7.94
N GLY A 36 -13.06 4.77 -7.29
CA GLY A 36 -11.94 3.88 -7.62
C GLY A 36 -12.11 2.49 -7.00
N SER A 37 -11.31 1.53 -7.47
CA SER A 37 -11.19 0.19 -6.89
C SER A 37 -9.72 -0.19 -6.78
N MET A 38 -9.33 -0.75 -5.64
CA MET A 38 -7.97 -1.26 -5.41
C MET A 38 -7.59 -2.36 -6.41
N GLU A 39 -8.57 -3.12 -6.90
CA GLU A 39 -8.36 -4.19 -7.89
C GLU A 39 -7.83 -3.66 -9.24
N ASN A 40 -8.03 -2.38 -9.53
CA ASN A 40 -7.55 -1.76 -10.76
C ASN A 40 -6.03 -1.65 -10.80
N VAL A 41 -5.35 -1.56 -9.65
CA VAL A 41 -3.91 -1.31 -9.56
C VAL A 41 -3.18 -2.61 -9.20
N LYS A 42 -2.53 -3.22 -10.19
CA LYS A 42 -1.82 -4.51 -10.01
C LYS A 42 -0.32 -4.36 -9.79
N VAL A 43 0.20 -3.15 -9.94
CA VAL A 43 1.63 -2.86 -9.78
C VAL A 43 1.99 -2.56 -8.32
N PRO A 44 3.21 -2.88 -7.86
CA PRO A 44 3.69 -2.48 -6.55
C PRO A 44 3.60 -0.96 -6.35
N HIS A 45 2.87 -0.54 -5.33
CA HIS A 45 2.67 0.87 -4.98
C HIS A 45 2.53 1.02 -3.48
N LYS A 46 2.75 2.24 -2.98
CA LYS A 46 2.38 2.60 -1.61
C LYS A 46 1.04 3.33 -1.64
N PHE A 47 0.04 2.73 -1.01
CA PHE A 47 -1.32 3.25 -0.97
C PHE A 47 -1.59 4.05 0.30
N TYR A 48 -2.43 5.08 0.17
CA TYR A 48 -2.94 5.88 1.27
C TYR A 48 -4.43 6.12 1.06
N ASP A 49 -5.27 5.48 1.87
CA ASP A 49 -6.71 5.72 1.86
C ASP A 49 -7.03 7.05 2.56
N LEU A 50 -7.07 8.12 1.77
CA LEU A 50 -7.32 9.48 2.28
C LEU A 50 -7.95 10.36 1.20
N SER A 51 -8.84 11.25 1.65
CA SER A 51 -9.19 12.43 0.87
C SER A 51 -8.04 13.43 0.83
N VAL A 52 -7.83 14.04 -0.33
CA VAL A 52 -6.83 15.10 -0.56
C VAL A 52 -7.10 16.38 0.19
N GLU A 53 -8.29 16.56 0.76
CA GLU A 53 -8.61 17.68 1.64
C GLU A 53 -8.01 17.50 3.06
N SER A 54 -7.56 16.28 3.38
CA SER A 54 -7.05 15.96 4.71
C SER A 54 -5.71 16.62 4.99
N LYS A 55 -5.57 17.21 6.18
CA LYS A 55 -4.28 17.71 6.68
C LYS A 55 -3.22 16.62 6.82
N ARG A 56 -3.64 15.35 6.94
CA ARG A 56 -2.73 14.19 7.00
C ARG A 56 -1.94 13.99 5.69
N CYS A 57 -2.37 14.58 4.57
CA CYS A 57 -1.58 14.59 3.35
C CYS A 57 -0.19 15.23 3.56
N GLU A 58 -0.05 16.17 4.51
CA GLU A 58 1.24 16.78 4.83
C GLU A 58 2.28 15.74 5.30
N GLU A 59 1.89 14.78 6.13
CA GLU A 59 2.77 13.72 6.64
C GLU A 59 3.27 12.82 5.51
N ILE A 60 2.42 12.59 4.49
CA ILE A 60 2.75 11.82 3.30
C ILE A 60 3.80 12.56 2.46
N PHE A 61 3.60 13.85 2.18
CA PHE A 61 4.57 14.65 1.42
C PHE A 61 5.92 14.74 2.16
N LYS A 62 5.88 14.98 3.47
CA LYS A 62 7.08 15.06 4.33
C LYS A 62 7.91 13.77 4.31
N SER A 63 7.25 12.62 4.38
CA SER A 63 7.91 11.31 4.49
C SER A 63 8.48 10.80 3.17
N ASN A 64 7.86 11.15 2.03
CA ASN A 64 8.16 10.47 0.76
C ASN A 64 8.97 11.32 -0.24
N LYS A 65 9.05 12.65 -0.08
CA LYS A 65 9.79 13.56 -0.97
C LYS A 65 9.50 13.32 -2.46
N PHE A 66 8.25 13.61 -2.87
CA PHE A 66 7.79 13.41 -4.24
C PHE A 66 8.50 14.35 -5.22
N GLU A 67 8.82 13.84 -6.40
CA GLU A 67 9.40 14.64 -7.49
C GLU A 67 8.32 15.17 -8.43
N ALA A 68 7.22 14.44 -8.55
CA ALA A 68 6.05 14.83 -9.34
C ALA A 68 4.75 14.40 -8.66
N VAL A 69 3.71 15.20 -8.87
CA VAL A 69 2.33 14.90 -8.47
C VAL A 69 1.46 14.91 -9.73
N ILE A 70 0.65 13.87 -9.89
CA ILE A 70 -0.33 13.74 -10.97
C ILE A 70 -1.71 13.68 -10.31
N ASP A 71 -2.47 14.76 -10.45
CA ASP A 71 -3.81 14.87 -9.92
C ASP A 71 -4.84 14.46 -10.97
N LEU A 72 -5.35 13.23 -10.80
CA LEU A 72 -6.43 12.66 -11.60
C LEU A 72 -7.74 12.61 -10.80
N SER A 73 -7.77 13.22 -9.60
CA SER A 73 -8.96 13.22 -8.77
C SER A 73 -10.07 14.04 -9.43
N SER A 74 -11.26 13.44 -9.44
CA SER A 74 -12.45 14.12 -9.91
C SER A 74 -13.70 13.40 -9.44
N GLN A 75 -14.69 14.15 -9.00
CA GLN A 75 -16.06 13.63 -8.94
C GLN A 75 -16.65 13.70 -10.35
N ILE A 76 -17.00 12.55 -10.93
CA ILE A 76 -17.42 12.42 -12.34
C ILE A 76 -18.95 12.26 -12.48
N ASP A 77 -19.68 12.06 -11.38
CA ASP A 77 -21.14 11.86 -11.46
C ASP A 77 -21.89 13.17 -11.65
N ILE A 78 -22.08 13.58 -12.90
CA ILE A 78 -22.85 14.79 -13.28
C ILE A 78 -24.32 14.69 -12.79
N ASN A 79 -24.86 13.47 -12.62
CA ASN A 79 -26.24 13.25 -12.19
C ASN A 79 -26.44 13.38 -10.67
N SER A 80 -25.39 13.27 -9.86
CA SER A 80 -25.50 13.49 -8.41
C SER A 80 -25.82 14.97 -8.09
N PHE A 81 -25.43 15.89 -8.97
CA PHE A 81 -25.63 17.34 -8.80
C PHE A 81 -27.06 17.83 -9.07
N ALA A 82 -27.87 17.04 -9.78
CA ALA A 82 -29.30 17.36 -9.98
C ALA A 82 -30.14 17.08 -8.72
N LYS A 83 -29.59 16.34 -7.73
CA LYS A 83 -30.17 16.18 -6.41
C LYS A 83 -29.62 17.28 -5.48
N LYS A 84 -30.50 17.82 -4.64
CA LYS A 84 -30.40 19.02 -3.78
C LYS A 84 -29.19 19.14 -2.82
N ASP A 85 -28.15 18.35 -2.92
CA ASP A 85 -26.98 18.40 -2.03
C ASP A 85 -25.83 19.21 -2.64
N SER A 86 -25.91 20.53 -2.48
CA SER A 86 -24.88 21.52 -2.86
C SER A 86 -23.51 21.32 -2.19
N ASN A 87 -23.39 20.43 -1.20
CA ASN A 87 -22.18 20.25 -0.41
C ASN A 87 -21.11 19.40 -1.11
N GLN A 88 -21.47 18.50 -2.03
CA GLN A 88 -20.50 17.62 -2.70
C GLN A 88 -19.68 18.35 -3.78
N ALA A 89 -20.30 19.29 -4.50
CA ALA A 89 -19.65 20.14 -5.50
C ALA A 89 -18.50 21.00 -4.94
N ILE A 90 -18.62 21.41 -3.68
CA ILE A 90 -17.70 22.33 -3.01
C ILE A 90 -16.42 21.60 -2.55
N SER A 91 -16.45 20.28 -2.39
CA SER A 91 -15.35 19.52 -1.76
C SER A 91 -14.12 19.31 -2.66
N THR A 92 -14.27 19.35 -3.99
CA THR A 92 -13.11 19.07 -4.89
C THR A 92 -12.08 20.22 -4.90
N PHE A 93 -12.51 21.46 -4.69
CA PHE A 93 -11.64 22.64 -4.75
C PHE A 93 -10.58 22.70 -3.64
N PRO A 94 -10.93 22.53 -2.34
CA PRO A 94 -9.94 22.50 -1.26
C PRO A 94 -8.84 21.44 -1.45
N GLY A 95 -9.17 20.33 -2.11
CA GLY A 95 -8.21 19.26 -2.43
C GLY A 95 -7.08 19.70 -3.36
N VAL A 96 -7.41 20.33 -4.50
CA VAL A 96 -6.41 20.81 -5.47
C VAL A 96 -5.49 21.85 -4.84
N VAL A 97 -6.07 22.80 -4.08
CA VAL A 97 -5.28 23.83 -3.39
C VAL A 97 -4.34 23.23 -2.36
N ASN A 98 -4.81 22.24 -1.58
CA ASN A 98 -3.96 21.54 -0.61
C ASN A 98 -2.79 20.83 -1.31
N LEU A 99 -3.05 20.11 -2.40
CA LEU A 99 -2.00 19.42 -3.15
C LEU A 99 -0.98 20.39 -3.77
N LEU A 100 -1.44 21.53 -4.31
CA LEU A 100 -0.56 22.58 -4.84
C LEU A 100 0.31 23.20 -3.75
N GLU A 101 -0.27 23.49 -2.58
CA GLU A 101 0.45 24.05 -1.44
C GLU A 101 1.47 23.06 -0.86
N LEU A 102 1.10 21.79 -0.71
CA LEU A 102 2.04 20.75 -0.29
C LEU A 102 3.14 20.52 -1.34
N SER A 103 2.79 20.56 -2.63
CA SER A 103 3.77 20.45 -3.72
C SER A 103 4.81 21.56 -3.67
N ARG A 104 4.36 22.80 -3.47
CA ARG A 104 5.23 23.96 -3.25
C ARG A 104 6.10 23.79 -2.01
N LYS A 105 5.48 23.49 -0.86
CA LYS A 105 6.13 23.42 0.45
C LYS A 105 7.22 22.33 0.52
N TYR A 106 7.03 21.20 -0.17
CA TYR A 106 7.96 20.07 -0.15
C TYR A 106 8.82 19.94 -1.41
N GLY A 107 8.83 20.96 -2.28
CA GLY A 107 9.77 21.03 -3.41
C GLY A 107 9.48 20.03 -4.54
N VAL A 108 8.19 19.76 -4.81
CA VAL A 108 7.78 18.98 -5.98
C VAL A 108 8.18 19.75 -7.24
N LYS A 109 8.81 19.07 -8.20
CA LYS A 109 9.34 19.69 -9.42
C LYS A 109 8.27 19.88 -10.49
N ARG A 110 7.22 19.06 -10.45
CA ARG A 110 6.15 19.04 -11.45
C ARG A 110 4.80 18.67 -10.87
N PHE A 111 3.79 19.44 -11.25
CA PHE A 111 2.39 19.15 -10.95
C PHE A 111 1.61 18.98 -12.26
N ILE A 112 0.95 17.85 -12.45
CA ILE A 112 0.09 17.58 -13.61
C ILE A 112 -1.35 17.50 -13.13
N PHE A 113 -2.21 18.32 -13.71
CA PHE A 113 -3.62 18.39 -13.38
C PHE A 113 -4.46 17.86 -14.55
N ALA A 114 -5.34 16.89 -14.28
CA ALA A 114 -6.32 16.43 -15.25
C ALA A 114 -7.52 17.38 -15.30
N SER A 115 -7.61 18.15 -16.38
CA SER A 115 -8.76 18.97 -16.75
C SER A 115 -9.61 18.27 -17.81
N SER A 116 -10.56 18.98 -18.42
CA SER A 116 -11.54 18.41 -19.33
C SER A 116 -11.94 19.39 -20.42
N ALA A 117 -12.29 18.87 -21.60
CA ALA A 117 -12.94 19.63 -22.68
C ALA A 117 -14.20 20.39 -22.22
N ALA A 118 -14.87 19.96 -21.15
CA ALA A 118 -16.08 20.59 -20.64
C ALA A 118 -15.89 22.06 -20.22
N VAL A 119 -14.66 22.49 -19.96
CA VAL A 119 -14.32 23.89 -19.62
C VAL A 119 -14.64 24.87 -20.76
N TYR A 120 -14.69 24.39 -22.01
CA TYR A 120 -15.03 25.21 -23.18
C TYR A 120 -16.53 25.48 -23.30
N GLY A 121 -17.39 24.62 -22.75
CA GLY A 121 -18.83 24.67 -22.98
C GLY A 121 -19.21 24.39 -24.44
N ASP A 122 -20.18 25.13 -24.95
CA ASP A 122 -20.64 25.05 -26.34
C ASP A 122 -19.83 26.00 -27.23
N SER A 123 -18.68 25.53 -27.69
CA SER A 123 -17.76 26.31 -28.52
C SER A 123 -18.20 26.33 -29.99
N ASN A 124 -18.26 27.52 -30.58
CA ASN A 124 -18.61 27.70 -32.00
C ASN A 124 -17.44 27.43 -32.95
N LYS A 125 -16.22 27.22 -32.44
CA LYS A 125 -15.02 26.98 -33.25
C LYS A 125 -14.49 25.58 -33.00
N ILE A 126 -14.60 24.76 -34.03
CA ILE A 126 -14.23 23.34 -34.00
C ILE A 126 -13.25 23.10 -35.16
N PRO A 127 -12.08 22.49 -34.91
CA PRO A 127 -11.60 22.01 -33.61
C PRO A 127 -11.17 23.15 -32.66
N THR A 128 -11.58 23.06 -31.39
CA THR A 128 -11.36 24.10 -30.38
C THR A 128 -9.90 24.12 -29.93
N SER A 129 -9.24 25.29 -29.95
CA SER A 129 -7.86 25.46 -29.49
C SER A 129 -7.77 25.82 -28.01
N GLU A 130 -6.57 25.76 -27.43
CA GLU A 130 -6.31 26.16 -26.04
C GLU A 130 -6.58 27.64 -25.76
N ASP A 131 -6.54 28.49 -26.79
CA ASP A 131 -6.72 29.95 -26.71
C ASP A 131 -8.19 30.39 -26.77
N GLU A 132 -9.12 29.46 -27.02
CA GLU A 132 -10.54 29.78 -27.05
C GLU A 132 -11.09 30.12 -25.66
N GLU A 133 -12.12 30.97 -25.67
CA GLU A 133 -12.79 31.43 -24.45
C GLU A 133 -13.43 30.26 -23.69
N LEU A 134 -13.30 30.27 -22.37
CA LEU A 134 -13.79 29.20 -21.50
C LEU A 134 -15.19 29.56 -20.97
N LYS A 135 -16.19 28.76 -21.35
CA LYS A 135 -17.60 28.96 -20.97
C LYS A 135 -18.16 27.70 -20.30
N PRO A 136 -17.66 27.31 -19.12
CA PRO A 136 -18.08 26.07 -18.47
C PRO A 136 -19.59 26.09 -18.18
N LEU A 137 -20.30 25.06 -18.66
CA LEU A 137 -21.77 24.94 -18.54
C LEU A 137 -22.22 24.07 -17.35
N SER A 138 -21.27 23.42 -16.66
CA SER A 138 -21.56 22.53 -15.55
C SER A 138 -20.67 22.82 -14.35
N VAL A 139 -21.13 22.44 -13.15
CA VAL A 139 -20.34 22.55 -11.91
C VAL A 139 -19.02 21.79 -12.01
N TYR A 140 -19.04 20.62 -12.65
CA TYR A 140 -17.83 19.86 -12.98
C TYR A 140 -16.85 20.69 -13.82
N ALA A 141 -17.34 21.30 -14.90
CA ALA A 141 -16.52 22.14 -15.78
C ALA A 141 -15.97 23.37 -15.04
N ILE A 142 -16.77 24.00 -14.18
CA ILE A 142 -16.34 25.12 -13.33
C ILE A 142 -15.20 24.66 -12.41
N ASN A 143 -15.33 23.52 -11.74
CA ASN A 143 -14.30 23.00 -10.84
C ASN A 143 -12.98 22.70 -11.57
N LYS A 144 -13.04 22.13 -12.77
CA LYS A 144 -11.85 21.92 -13.59
C LYS A 144 -11.22 23.24 -14.02
N TYR A 145 -12.01 24.22 -14.44
CA TYR A 145 -11.52 25.54 -14.81
C TYR A 145 -10.85 26.28 -13.63
N VAL A 146 -11.47 26.26 -12.45
CA VAL A 146 -10.86 26.84 -11.24
C VAL A 146 -9.55 26.13 -10.91
N GLY A 147 -9.48 24.80 -11.00
CA GLY A 147 -8.24 24.04 -10.82
C GLY A 147 -7.12 24.48 -11.77
N GLU A 148 -7.43 24.71 -13.05
CA GLU A 148 -6.47 25.25 -14.02
C GLU A 148 -5.97 26.63 -13.60
N TYR A 149 -6.87 27.51 -13.16
CA TYR A 149 -6.50 28.86 -12.71
C TYR A 149 -5.53 28.81 -11.53
N TYR A 150 -5.78 27.93 -10.54
CA TYR A 150 -4.88 27.75 -9.41
C TYR A 150 -3.52 27.18 -9.81
N CYS A 151 -3.50 26.20 -10.73
CA CYS A 151 -2.25 25.69 -11.27
C CYS A 151 -1.41 26.78 -11.94
N GLN A 152 -2.06 27.67 -12.71
CA GLN A 152 -1.40 28.82 -13.32
C GLN A 152 -0.86 29.78 -12.25
N LYS A 153 -1.66 30.12 -11.23
CA LYS A 153 -1.22 31.03 -10.16
C LYS A 153 -0.09 30.47 -9.32
N TRP A 154 -0.03 29.17 -9.08
CA TRP A 154 1.10 28.56 -8.37
C TRP A 154 2.40 28.59 -9.17
N PHE A 155 2.30 28.51 -10.50
CA PHE A 155 3.44 28.75 -11.37
C PHE A 155 3.88 30.23 -11.30
N ASP A 156 2.96 31.17 -11.50
CA ASP A 156 3.24 32.61 -11.51
C ASP A 156 3.84 33.11 -10.18
N LEU A 157 3.29 32.65 -9.05
CA LEU A 157 3.65 33.12 -7.70
C LEU A 157 4.86 32.40 -7.10
N TYR A 158 5.02 31.10 -7.40
CA TYR A 158 5.98 30.25 -6.68
C TYR A 158 6.91 29.46 -7.61
N GLY A 159 6.76 29.56 -8.92
CA GLY A 159 7.58 28.83 -9.89
C GLY A 159 7.32 27.32 -9.93
N LEU A 160 6.23 26.83 -9.33
CA LEU A 160 5.85 25.42 -9.41
C LEU A 160 5.46 25.07 -10.84
N LYS A 161 6.26 24.26 -11.55
CA LYS A 161 5.97 23.87 -12.93
C LYS A 161 4.68 23.06 -13.00
N THR A 162 3.62 23.65 -13.54
CA THR A 162 2.30 23.01 -13.68
C THR A 162 1.96 22.74 -15.15
N ILE A 163 1.31 21.61 -15.39
CA ILE A 163 0.71 21.26 -16.69
C ILE A 163 -0.75 20.89 -16.46
N CYS A 164 -1.66 21.51 -17.20
CA CYS A 164 -3.08 21.15 -17.20
C CYS A 164 -3.41 20.44 -18.52
N LEU A 165 -3.95 19.22 -18.43
CA LEU A 165 -4.31 18.42 -19.59
C LEU A 165 -5.83 18.42 -19.75
N ARG A 166 -6.34 19.08 -20.78
CA ARG A 166 -7.77 19.08 -21.13
C ARG A 166 -8.06 17.85 -21.98
N PHE A 167 -8.54 16.79 -21.35
CA PHE A 167 -8.91 15.58 -22.07
C PHE A 167 -10.24 15.75 -22.81
N SER A 168 -10.31 15.23 -24.03
CA SER A 168 -11.59 14.92 -24.70
C SER A 168 -12.27 13.71 -24.03
N ASN A 169 -13.17 13.00 -24.70
CA ASN A 169 -13.89 11.89 -24.10
C ASN A 169 -13.00 10.64 -24.02
N VAL A 170 -12.31 10.49 -22.88
CA VAL A 170 -11.48 9.31 -22.61
C VAL A 170 -12.37 8.08 -22.42
N PHE A 171 -12.07 7.01 -23.16
CA PHE A 171 -12.76 5.73 -23.04
C PHE A 171 -11.78 4.55 -23.05
N GLY A 172 -12.20 3.42 -22.49
CA GLY A 172 -11.36 2.24 -22.42
C GLY A 172 -11.78 1.21 -21.37
N PRO A 173 -10.99 0.13 -21.23
CA PRO A 173 -11.16 -0.85 -20.16
C PRO A 173 -11.09 -0.23 -18.76
N ARG A 174 -11.73 -0.84 -17.75
CA ARG A 174 -11.83 -0.33 -16.36
C ARG A 174 -12.62 0.97 -16.18
N GLN A 175 -13.17 1.56 -17.24
CA GLN A 175 -14.05 2.73 -17.12
C GLN A 175 -15.32 2.37 -16.34
N ASN A 176 -15.77 3.20 -15.41
CA ASN A 176 -17.05 2.93 -14.73
C ASN A 176 -18.23 3.23 -15.68
N VAL A 177 -19.33 2.49 -15.55
CA VAL A 177 -20.56 2.66 -16.37
C VAL A 177 -21.32 3.95 -16.02
N LYS A 178 -21.02 4.59 -14.87
CA LYS A 178 -21.66 5.83 -14.39
C LYS A 178 -21.01 7.10 -14.98
N GLY A 179 -21.82 8.06 -15.45
CA GLY A 179 -21.39 9.38 -15.97
C GLY A 179 -21.86 9.68 -17.41
N GLU A 180 -21.64 10.89 -17.92
CA GLU A 180 -21.91 11.22 -19.34
C GLU A 180 -20.77 10.75 -20.27
N SER A 181 -19.53 10.78 -19.78
CA SER A 181 -18.35 10.31 -20.52
C SER A 181 -18.26 8.78 -20.63
N SER A 182 -19.18 8.04 -19.99
CA SER A 182 -19.19 6.57 -19.95
C SER A 182 -20.04 5.93 -21.07
N VAL A 183 -20.46 6.69 -22.08
CA VAL A 183 -21.36 6.17 -23.14
C VAL A 183 -20.84 4.90 -23.82
N VAL A 184 -19.53 4.81 -24.07
CA VAL A 184 -18.89 3.62 -24.67
C VAL A 184 -19.00 2.41 -23.73
N ALA A 185 -18.60 2.58 -22.47
CA ALA A 185 -18.71 1.54 -21.44
C ALA A 185 -20.17 1.10 -21.20
N ASN A 186 -21.11 2.05 -21.18
CA ASN A 186 -22.53 1.81 -21.00
C ASN A 186 -23.11 0.99 -22.14
N PHE A 187 -22.86 1.38 -23.38
CA PHE A 187 -23.38 0.69 -24.55
C PHE A 187 -22.80 -0.72 -24.65
N ILE A 188 -21.48 -0.88 -24.48
CA ILE A 188 -20.85 -2.21 -24.45
C ILE A 188 -21.45 -3.10 -23.35
N THR A 189 -21.61 -2.57 -22.13
CA THR A 189 -22.18 -3.32 -21.02
C THR A 189 -23.61 -3.76 -21.29
N LYS A 190 -24.45 -2.86 -21.83
CA LYS A 190 -25.84 -3.17 -22.18
C LYS A 190 -25.94 -4.18 -23.32
N THR A 191 -25.08 -4.07 -24.34
CA THR A 191 -24.99 -5.07 -25.40
C THR A 191 -24.59 -6.44 -24.85
N LEU A 192 -23.61 -6.52 -23.95
CA LEU A 192 -23.23 -7.77 -23.30
C LEU A 192 -24.34 -8.37 -22.42
N LYS A 193 -25.23 -7.53 -21.86
CA LYS A 193 -26.40 -7.95 -21.06
C LYS A 193 -27.65 -8.28 -21.87
N ASP A 194 -27.61 -8.14 -23.19
CA ASP A 194 -28.82 -8.16 -24.03
C ASP A 194 -29.92 -7.21 -23.51
N GLU A 195 -29.51 -6.02 -23.07
CA GLU A 195 -30.36 -4.92 -22.58
C GLU A 195 -30.58 -3.83 -23.64
N GLU A 196 -31.64 -3.03 -23.48
CA GLU A 196 -31.96 -1.91 -24.38
C GLU A 196 -31.01 -0.72 -24.16
N ILE A 197 -30.42 -0.20 -25.24
CA ILE A 197 -29.58 1.00 -25.24
C ILE A 197 -30.46 2.25 -25.35
N ASN A 198 -30.21 3.25 -24.49
CA ASN A 198 -30.89 4.54 -24.53
C ASN A 198 -30.00 5.57 -25.23
N VAL A 199 -30.51 6.14 -26.33
CA VAL A 199 -29.85 7.23 -27.06
C VAL A 199 -30.63 8.52 -26.77
N PHE A 200 -29.96 9.60 -26.39
CA PHE A 200 -30.62 10.87 -26.12
C PHE A 200 -30.53 11.76 -27.37
N GLY A 201 -31.68 12.19 -27.88
CA GLY A 201 -31.78 12.87 -29.17
C GLY A 201 -31.83 11.89 -30.34
N ASP A 202 -31.30 12.31 -31.49
CA ASP A 202 -31.25 11.55 -32.75
C ASP A 202 -29.91 10.83 -32.98
N GLY A 203 -29.00 10.92 -32.00
CA GLY A 203 -27.66 10.31 -32.06
C GLY A 203 -26.67 10.99 -33.00
N THR A 204 -27.02 12.14 -33.60
CA THR A 204 -26.16 12.87 -34.55
C THR A 204 -25.08 13.72 -33.88
N LYS A 205 -25.23 14.00 -32.57
CA LYS A 205 -24.25 14.75 -31.77
C LYS A 205 -22.89 14.08 -31.81
N THR A 206 -21.84 14.87 -32.03
CA THR A 206 -20.46 14.36 -32.18
C THR A 206 -19.62 14.58 -30.92
N ARG A 207 -18.69 13.67 -30.67
CA ARG A 207 -17.68 13.77 -29.63
C ARG A 207 -16.32 13.33 -30.17
N ASP A 208 -15.26 13.94 -29.65
CA ASP A 208 -13.88 13.47 -29.81
C ASP A 208 -13.59 12.42 -28.75
N PHE A 209 -13.42 11.16 -29.19
CA PHE A 209 -13.15 10.03 -28.32
C PHE A 209 -11.68 9.64 -28.39
N ILE A 210 -11.02 9.65 -27.24
CA ILE A 210 -9.62 9.25 -27.12
C ILE A 210 -9.49 7.96 -26.30
N TYR A 211 -8.73 6.99 -26.80
CA TYR A 211 -8.48 5.75 -26.08
C TYR A 211 -7.56 5.98 -24.88
N VAL A 212 -7.85 5.33 -23.75
CA VAL A 212 -7.17 5.56 -22.46
C VAL A 212 -5.64 5.46 -22.53
N GLU A 213 -5.09 4.55 -23.35
CA GLU A 213 -3.64 4.43 -23.47
C GLU A 213 -2.98 5.64 -24.16
N ASP A 214 -3.67 6.30 -25.09
CA ASP A 214 -3.19 7.55 -25.69
C ASP A 214 -3.24 8.70 -24.67
N ALA A 215 -4.31 8.78 -23.87
CA ALA A 215 -4.40 9.75 -22.78
C ALA A 215 -3.28 9.56 -21.74
N VAL A 216 -2.94 8.30 -21.41
CA VAL A 216 -1.84 7.95 -20.50
C VAL A 216 -0.47 8.28 -21.11
N ASP A 217 -0.29 8.08 -22.41
CA ASP A 217 0.92 8.49 -23.14
C ASP A 217 1.12 10.00 -23.06
N ALA A 218 0.03 10.79 -23.18
CA ALA A 218 0.08 12.24 -22.99
C ALA A 218 0.50 12.65 -21.58
N ILE A 219 -0.05 12.00 -20.54
CA ILE A 219 0.35 12.24 -19.13
C ILE A 219 1.83 11.92 -18.92
N TYR A 220 2.30 10.79 -19.45
CA TYR A 220 3.70 10.40 -19.35
C TYR A 220 4.64 11.38 -20.06
N ARG A 221 4.24 11.89 -21.24
CA ARG A 221 4.99 12.93 -21.96
C ARG A 221 4.99 14.26 -21.21
N ALA A 222 3.85 14.65 -20.66
CA ALA A 222 3.73 15.81 -19.80
C ALA A 222 4.65 15.70 -18.57
N LEU A 223 4.81 14.51 -18.00
CA LEU A 223 5.76 14.28 -16.91
C LEU A 223 7.23 14.52 -17.30
N LYS A 224 7.60 14.22 -18.56
CA LYS A 224 8.96 14.35 -19.09
C LYS A 224 9.27 15.67 -19.80
N SER A 225 8.26 16.47 -20.12
CA SER A 225 8.40 17.73 -20.86
C SER A 225 9.27 18.77 -20.10
N GLU A 226 9.58 19.92 -20.67
CA GLU A 226 10.00 21.11 -19.89
C GLU A 226 8.97 22.24 -19.97
N HIS A 227 7.90 22.03 -20.75
CA HIS A 227 6.83 23.00 -20.95
C HIS A 227 5.89 23.04 -19.74
N THR A 228 5.21 24.18 -19.59
CA THR A 228 4.17 24.42 -18.60
C THR A 228 2.92 24.98 -19.28
N GLY A 229 1.81 25.00 -18.56
CA GLY A 229 0.54 25.54 -19.04
C GLY A 229 -0.44 24.47 -19.53
N VAL A 230 -1.35 24.87 -20.42
CA VAL A 230 -2.52 24.06 -20.80
C VAL A 230 -2.32 23.39 -22.16
N PHE A 231 -2.78 22.13 -22.28
CA PHE A 231 -2.73 21.34 -23.50
C PHE A 231 -4.03 20.54 -23.71
N ASN A 232 -4.55 20.57 -24.94
CA ASN A 232 -5.66 19.73 -25.36
C ASN A 232 -5.15 18.32 -25.72
N ILE A 233 -5.72 17.31 -25.08
CA ILE A 233 -5.40 15.90 -25.29
C ILE A 233 -6.62 15.23 -25.94
N SER A 234 -6.51 15.00 -27.23
CA SER A 234 -7.63 14.59 -28.09
C SER A 234 -7.17 13.87 -29.34
N THR A 235 -8.10 13.33 -30.13
CA THR A 235 -7.81 12.78 -31.46
C THR A 235 -7.90 13.83 -32.57
N ASN A 236 -8.56 14.97 -32.31
CA ASN A 236 -8.94 15.97 -33.31
C ASN A 236 -9.84 15.34 -34.39
N THR A 237 -10.79 14.50 -33.94
CA THR A 237 -11.80 13.84 -34.79
C THR A 237 -13.17 14.01 -34.18
N GLU A 238 -14.21 13.82 -34.99
CA GLU A 238 -15.61 13.87 -34.57
C GLU A 238 -16.26 12.52 -34.87
N HIS A 239 -16.84 11.89 -33.85
CA HIS A 239 -17.62 10.67 -34.00
C HIS A 239 -19.01 10.85 -33.40
N SER A 240 -20.03 10.51 -34.18
CA SER A 240 -21.42 10.52 -33.73
C SER A 240 -21.73 9.36 -32.78
N ILE A 241 -22.81 9.49 -31.99
CA ILE A 241 -23.33 8.35 -31.20
C ILE A 241 -23.80 7.23 -32.11
N ASN A 242 -24.33 7.56 -33.30
CA ASN A 242 -24.72 6.58 -34.30
C ASN A 242 -23.52 5.79 -34.85
N GLU A 243 -22.36 6.43 -35.07
CA GLU A 243 -21.13 5.72 -35.43
C GLU A 243 -20.68 4.74 -34.34
N LEU A 244 -20.75 5.14 -33.05
CA LEU A 244 -20.44 4.25 -31.93
C LEU A 244 -21.35 3.02 -31.93
N ILE A 245 -22.66 3.22 -32.14
CA ILE A 245 -23.65 2.13 -32.22
C ILE A 245 -23.29 1.17 -33.35
N ASN A 246 -23.02 1.70 -34.56
CA ASN A 246 -22.66 0.87 -35.71
C ASN A 246 -21.41 0.02 -35.44
N ILE A 247 -20.37 0.59 -34.83
CA ILE A 247 -19.14 -0.16 -34.49
C ILE A 247 -19.43 -1.26 -33.46
N ILE A 248 -20.29 -1.00 -32.47
CA ILE A 248 -20.67 -2.01 -31.48
C ILE A 248 -21.51 -3.12 -32.12
N GLU A 249 -22.44 -2.76 -33.00
CA GLU A 249 -23.32 -3.70 -33.72
C GLU A 249 -22.55 -4.61 -34.66
N GLU A 250 -21.46 -4.11 -35.28
CA GLU A 250 -20.51 -4.93 -36.05
C GLU A 250 -19.80 -6.00 -35.20
N ILE A 251 -19.63 -5.76 -33.89
CA ILE A 251 -18.96 -6.68 -32.97
C ILE A 251 -19.96 -7.67 -32.36
N GLN A 252 -21.11 -7.18 -31.89
CA GLN A 252 -22.20 -7.96 -31.33
C GLN A 252 -23.55 -7.30 -31.65
N PRO A 253 -24.54 -8.06 -32.17
CA PRO A 253 -25.87 -7.53 -32.46
C PRO A 253 -26.50 -6.84 -31.24
N ILE A 254 -27.05 -5.65 -31.45
CA ILE A 254 -27.73 -4.88 -30.41
C ILE A 254 -29.22 -5.27 -30.42
N LYS A 255 -29.75 -5.66 -29.26
CA LYS A 255 -31.14 -6.12 -29.14
C LYS A 255 -32.17 -5.04 -29.45
N LYS A 256 -31.98 -3.84 -28.89
CA LYS A 256 -32.93 -2.73 -29.03
C LYS A 256 -32.30 -1.38 -28.72
N ILE A 257 -32.64 -0.37 -29.51
CA ILE A 257 -32.26 1.04 -29.34
C ILE A 257 -33.51 1.86 -29.02
N ASN A 258 -33.42 2.74 -28.02
CA ASN A 258 -34.52 3.57 -27.54
C ASN A 258 -34.12 5.05 -27.55
N ASN A 259 -34.74 5.83 -28.42
CA ASN A 259 -34.49 7.26 -28.52
C ASN A 259 -35.28 8.01 -27.43
N LYS A 260 -34.56 8.73 -26.58
CA LYS A 260 -35.08 9.61 -25.53
C LYS A 260 -34.98 11.06 -25.98
N SER A 261 -35.74 11.95 -25.33
CA SER A 261 -35.62 13.38 -25.53
C SER A 261 -34.20 13.88 -25.27
N ASN A 262 -33.79 14.95 -25.95
CA ASN A 262 -32.52 15.63 -25.69
C ASN A 262 -32.36 16.00 -24.21
N ARG A 263 -31.12 15.91 -23.71
CA ARG A 263 -30.77 16.42 -22.38
C ARG A 263 -30.44 17.90 -22.47
N SER A 264 -30.84 18.66 -21.44
CA SER A 264 -30.45 20.06 -21.31
C SER A 264 -28.96 20.16 -20.98
N GLY A 265 -28.21 20.96 -21.72
CA GLY A 265 -26.77 21.15 -21.53
C GLY A 265 -25.85 20.24 -22.36
N ASP A 266 -26.42 19.36 -23.19
CA ASP A 266 -25.62 18.57 -24.15
C ASP A 266 -25.00 19.47 -25.22
N VAL A 267 -23.68 19.38 -25.39
CA VAL A 267 -22.96 20.01 -26.50
C VAL A 267 -23.32 19.31 -27.82
N GLU A 268 -23.54 20.05 -28.90
CA GLU A 268 -23.90 19.48 -30.21
C GLU A 268 -22.69 18.83 -30.90
N LYS A 269 -21.56 19.54 -30.96
CA LYS A 269 -20.33 19.07 -31.57
C LYS A 269 -19.12 19.35 -30.68
N SER A 270 -18.20 18.40 -30.60
CA SER A 270 -17.00 18.55 -29.77
C SER A 270 -15.80 17.88 -30.43
N SER A 271 -14.81 18.70 -30.81
CA SER A 271 -13.48 18.27 -31.22
C SER A 271 -12.44 19.28 -30.80
N LEU A 272 -11.28 18.80 -30.32
CA LEU A 272 -10.21 19.65 -29.81
C LEU A 272 -9.00 19.61 -30.74
N ASN A 273 -8.37 20.78 -30.91
CA ASN A 273 -7.12 20.89 -31.66
C ASN A 273 -5.95 20.48 -30.75
N ASN A 274 -5.24 19.41 -31.12
CA ASN A 274 -4.10 18.85 -30.37
C ASN A 274 -2.71 19.27 -30.91
N SER A 275 -2.64 20.29 -31.77
CA SER A 275 -1.38 20.72 -32.41
C SER A 275 -0.31 21.14 -31.39
N LYS A 276 -0.72 21.81 -30.32
CA LYS A 276 0.20 22.21 -29.23
C LYS A 276 0.76 21.00 -28.48
N ALA A 277 -0.09 20.01 -28.16
CA ALA A 277 0.36 18.77 -27.52
C ALA A 277 1.31 17.96 -28.44
N LYS A 278 1.03 17.89 -29.74
CA LYS A 278 1.89 17.25 -30.74
C LYS A 278 3.28 17.90 -30.81
N THR A 279 3.32 19.22 -30.92
CA THR A 279 4.57 19.97 -31.11
C THR A 279 5.41 20.08 -29.84
N GLN A 280 4.79 20.31 -28.68
CA GLN A 280 5.50 20.59 -27.43
C GLN A 280 5.67 19.36 -26.52
N LEU A 281 4.71 18.42 -26.51
CA LEU A 281 4.81 17.19 -25.72
C LEU A 281 5.26 15.99 -26.55
N GLY A 282 5.30 16.11 -27.88
CA GLY A 282 5.49 14.98 -28.78
C GLY A 282 4.33 13.99 -28.76
N PHE A 283 3.15 14.41 -28.28
CA PHE A 283 1.98 13.55 -28.16
C PHE A 283 1.49 13.10 -29.54
N ASN A 284 1.22 11.82 -29.71
CA ASN A 284 0.67 11.25 -30.94
C ASN A 284 -0.41 10.22 -30.59
N VAL A 285 -1.51 10.26 -31.34
CA VAL A 285 -2.60 9.30 -31.25
C VAL A 285 -2.17 8.00 -31.92
N LYS A 286 -2.27 6.87 -31.21
CA LYS A 286 -1.84 5.56 -31.72
C LYS A 286 -3.02 4.65 -32.04
N TYR A 287 -4.17 4.89 -31.42
CA TYR A 287 -5.33 4.03 -31.55
C TYR A 287 -6.45 4.74 -32.31
N SER A 288 -7.01 4.05 -33.31
CA SER A 288 -8.24 4.49 -33.95
C SER A 288 -9.45 4.27 -33.02
N PHE A 289 -10.54 4.99 -33.27
CA PHE A 289 -11.78 4.85 -32.52
C PHE A 289 -12.30 3.40 -32.52
N LYS A 290 -12.29 2.75 -33.69
CA LYS A 290 -12.73 1.36 -33.87
C LYS A 290 -11.85 0.36 -33.09
N GLU A 291 -10.52 0.48 -33.18
CA GLU A 291 -9.60 -0.40 -32.42
C GLU A 291 -9.77 -0.23 -30.90
N GLY A 292 -9.93 1.01 -30.44
CA GLY A 292 -10.20 1.31 -29.04
C GLY A 292 -11.49 0.63 -28.54
N ILE A 293 -12.58 0.68 -29.33
CA ILE A 293 -13.85 0.02 -29.00
C ILE A 293 -13.68 -1.49 -28.94
N GLN A 294 -13.01 -2.10 -29.94
CA GLN A 294 -12.76 -3.54 -29.98
C GLN A 294 -11.98 -4.02 -28.75
N LYS A 295 -10.92 -3.30 -28.37
CA LYS A 295 -10.14 -3.60 -27.15
C LYS A 295 -10.99 -3.47 -25.89
N THR A 296 -11.80 -2.41 -25.81
CA THR A 296 -12.70 -2.16 -24.69
C THR A 296 -13.72 -3.28 -24.55
N TYR A 297 -14.41 -3.63 -25.65
CA TYR A 297 -15.38 -4.73 -25.69
C TYR A 297 -14.75 -6.06 -25.28
N LYS A 298 -13.58 -6.41 -25.83
CA LYS A 298 -12.87 -7.64 -25.47
C LYS A 298 -12.58 -7.72 -23.98
N TRP A 299 -12.08 -6.63 -23.40
CA TRP A 299 -11.81 -6.58 -21.96
C TRP A 299 -13.10 -6.75 -21.14
N TYR A 300 -14.18 -6.05 -21.49
CA TYR A 300 -15.46 -6.19 -20.79
C TYR A 300 -16.00 -7.61 -20.87
N LYS A 301 -15.88 -8.26 -22.03
CA LYS A 301 -16.30 -9.65 -22.25
C LYS A 301 -15.49 -10.65 -21.41
N GLU A 302 -14.17 -10.45 -21.30
CA GLU A 302 -13.28 -11.33 -20.53
C GLU A 302 -13.42 -11.14 -19.02
N ASN A 303 -13.70 -9.91 -18.56
CA ASN A 303 -13.86 -9.57 -17.14
C ASN A 303 -15.34 -9.57 -16.72
N TYR A 304 -16.22 -10.08 -17.58
CA TYR A 304 -17.64 -10.22 -17.31
C TYR A 304 -17.92 -11.38 -16.35
N SER A 305 -17.53 -11.21 -15.09
CA SER A 305 -18.09 -12.00 -13.99
C SER A 305 -19.44 -11.39 -13.64
N PHE A 306 -20.48 -12.21 -13.50
CA PHE A 306 -21.85 -11.76 -13.22
C PHE A 306 -21.89 -11.09 -11.83
N ASP A 307 -21.56 -9.80 -11.78
CA ASP A 307 -21.49 -9.05 -10.53
C ASP A 307 -22.90 -8.57 -10.15
N GLU A 308 -23.67 -9.47 -9.54
CA GLU A 308 -24.96 -9.18 -8.90
C GLU A 308 -24.85 -8.14 -7.77
N SER A 309 -23.64 -7.79 -7.34
CA SER A 309 -23.41 -6.88 -6.21
C SER A 309 -23.55 -5.38 -6.55
N VAL A 310 -23.64 -5.00 -7.84
CA VAL A 310 -23.71 -3.58 -8.25
C VAL A 310 -25.15 -3.07 -8.50
N ASN A 311 -26.16 -3.79 -8.00
CA ASN A 311 -27.58 -3.42 -8.11
C ASN A 311 -28.07 -2.45 -7.01
N TYR A 312 -27.29 -1.42 -6.67
CA TYR A 312 -27.76 -0.37 -5.75
C TYR A 312 -28.36 0.89 -6.42
N THR A 313 -28.45 0.95 -7.75
CA THR A 313 -28.97 2.18 -8.40
C THR A 313 -29.97 2.01 -9.54
N THR A 314 -30.29 0.80 -9.99
CA THR A 314 -31.34 0.54 -11.01
C THR A 314 -32.76 0.48 -10.45
N LYS A 315 -32.96 0.66 -9.13
CA LYS A 315 -34.31 0.82 -8.55
C LYS A 315 -34.90 2.21 -8.71
N ASN A 316 -34.13 3.22 -9.11
CA ASN A 316 -34.61 4.61 -9.11
C ASN A 316 -35.37 5.05 -10.38
N GLU A 317 -35.20 4.39 -11.53
CA GLU A 317 -35.97 4.74 -12.74
C GLU A 317 -37.36 4.07 -12.78
N GLU A 318 -37.50 2.85 -12.23
CA GLU A 318 -38.83 2.28 -11.96
C GLU A 318 -39.55 2.94 -10.78
N TYR A 319 -38.80 3.55 -9.85
CA TYR A 319 -39.39 4.32 -8.75
C TYR A 319 -40.08 5.59 -9.23
N ASP A 320 -39.63 6.22 -10.32
CA ASP A 320 -40.22 7.49 -10.76
C ASP A 320 -41.53 7.36 -11.54
N LYS A 321 -41.73 6.24 -12.26
CA LYS A 321 -43.05 5.91 -12.82
C LYS A 321 -44.04 5.43 -11.75
N LYS A 322 -43.58 4.65 -10.76
CA LYS A 322 -44.40 4.31 -9.58
C LYS A 322 -44.71 5.54 -8.71
N ASN A 323 -43.82 6.55 -8.66
CA ASN A 323 -44.03 7.77 -7.91
C ASN A 323 -45.16 8.65 -8.45
N LEU A 324 -45.52 8.61 -9.73
CA LEU A 324 -46.65 9.43 -10.20
C LEU A 324 -47.98 8.92 -9.61
N PHE A 325 -48.14 7.60 -9.55
CA PHE A 325 -49.30 6.95 -8.93
C PHE A 325 -49.34 7.23 -7.42
N PHE A 326 -48.22 7.04 -6.71
CA PHE A 326 -48.14 7.34 -5.27
C PHE A 326 -48.26 8.84 -4.94
N LYS A 327 -47.86 9.75 -5.85
CA LYS A 327 -48.10 11.19 -5.70
C LYS A 327 -49.56 11.58 -5.96
N ALA A 328 -50.25 10.85 -6.84
CA ALA A 328 -51.68 11.06 -7.13
C ALA A 328 -52.61 10.39 -6.10
N LEU A 329 -52.15 9.33 -5.43
CA LEU A 329 -52.93 8.54 -4.48
C LEU A 329 -53.62 9.38 -3.39
N PRO A 330 -52.97 10.37 -2.72
CA PRO A 330 -53.63 11.20 -1.72
C PRO A 330 -54.78 12.03 -2.29
N TYR A 331 -54.69 12.43 -3.57
CA TYR A 331 -55.75 13.20 -4.23
C TYR A 331 -56.93 12.31 -4.61
N ILE A 332 -56.65 11.09 -5.07
CA ILE A 332 -57.67 10.09 -5.38
C ILE A 332 -58.42 9.70 -4.10
N GLU A 333 -57.71 9.43 -3.01
CA GLU A 333 -58.33 9.12 -1.71
C GLU A 333 -59.16 10.27 -1.18
N ASN A 334 -58.72 11.53 -1.35
CA ASN A 334 -59.49 12.71 -0.98
C ASN A 334 -60.85 12.74 -1.71
N ILE A 335 -60.84 12.48 -3.03
CA ILE A 335 -62.05 12.44 -3.86
C ILE A 335 -62.96 11.28 -3.44
N ILE A 336 -62.40 10.09 -3.22
CA ILE A 336 -63.18 8.91 -2.80
C ILE A 336 -63.84 9.16 -1.45
N PHE A 337 -63.09 9.69 -0.48
CA PHE A 337 -63.62 9.97 0.85
C PHE A 337 -64.71 11.05 0.79
N MET A 338 -64.54 12.06 -0.06
CA MET A 338 -65.58 13.05 -0.32
C MET A 338 -66.87 12.43 -0.86
N LEU A 339 -66.77 11.51 -1.83
CA LEU A 339 -67.93 10.82 -2.40
C LEU A 339 -68.67 10.00 -1.34
N VAL A 340 -67.94 9.33 -0.43
CA VAL A 340 -68.53 8.61 0.70
C VAL A 340 -69.27 9.56 1.63
N ILE A 341 -68.68 10.71 1.98
CA ILE A 341 -69.34 11.72 2.81
C ILE A 341 -70.59 12.27 2.11
N ALA A 342 -70.53 12.57 0.81
CA ALA A 342 -71.67 13.05 0.05
C ALA A 342 -72.82 12.02 0.01
N LEU A 343 -72.51 10.73 -0.20
CA LEU A 343 -73.50 9.63 -0.17
C LEU A 343 -74.14 9.48 1.22
N LEU A 344 -73.33 9.55 2.28
CA LEU A 344 -73.83 9.47 3.66
C LEU A 344 -74.83 10.60 3.93
N VAL A 345 -74.50 11.82 3.51
CA VAL A 345 -75.32 13.02 3.73
C VAL A 345 -76.61 13.00 2.90
N LEU A 346 -76.51 12.69 1.61
CA LEU A 346 -77.64 12.82 0.67
C LEU A 346 -78.60 11.63 0.72
N ASP A 347 -78.08 10.39 0.74
CA ASP A 347 -78.90 9.20 0.53
C ASP A 347 -79.19 8.43 1.82
N ILE A 348 -78.21 8.32 2.72
CA ILE A 348 -78.30 7.47 3.93
C ILE A 348 -78.98 8.22 5.08
N PHE A 349 -78.44 9.38 5.45
CA PHE A 349 -79.00 10.19 6.53
C PHE A 349 -80.09 11.15 6.05
N LYS A 350 -80.26 11.32 4.72
CA LYS A 350 -81.22 12.23 4.09
C LYS A 350 -81.24 13.60 4.76
N ILE A 351 -80.06 14.15 5.01
CA ILE A 351 -79.92 15.41 5.70
C ILE A 351 -80.33 16.51 4.71
N SER A 352 -81.55 17.00 4.86
CA SER A 352 -82.08 18.11 4.06
C SER A 352 -81.75 19.48 4.66
N ASP A 353 -81.46 19.53 5.96
CA ASP A 353 -81.10 20.78 6.64
C ASP A 353 -79.57 20.98 6.67
N PRO A 354 -79.04 21.94 5.88
CA PRO A 354 -77.60 22.24 5.85
C PRO A 354 -77.06 22.75 7.19
N TYR A 355 -77.90 23.27 8.08
CA TYR A 355 -77.52 23.73 9.42
C TYR A 355 -77.54 22.62 10.48
N SER A 356 -77.84 21.38 10.09
CA SER A 356 -77.82 20.26 11.03
C SER A 356 -76.42 20.04 11.61
N SER A 357 -76.36 19.83 12.92
CA SER A 357 -75.10 19.55 13.63
C SER A 357 -74.41 18.29 13.11
N SER A 358 -75.19 17.28 12.68
CA SER A 358 -74.67 16.04 12.09
C SER A 358 -73.94 16.26 10.76
N PHE A 359 -74.40 17.19 9.92
CA PHE A 359 -73.71 17.51 8.67
C PHE A 359 -72.33 18.14 8.94
N ALA A 360 -72.29 19.16 9.80
CA ALA A 360 -71.05 19.83 10.16
C ALA A 360 -70.02 18.86 10.76
N GLN A 361 -70.47 17.94 11.62
CA GLN A 361 -69.62 16.93 12.25
C GLN A 361 -68.95 16.00 11.23
N LEU A 362 -69.67 15.53 10.21
CA LEU A 362 -69.11 14.66 9.17
C LEU A 362 -68.05 15.38 8.34
N CYS A 363 -68.28 16.65 7.99
CA CYS A 363 -67.30 17.48 7.30
C CYS A 363 -66.06 17.75 8.17
N TYR A 364 -66.22 18.01 9.47
CA TYR A 364 -65.08 18.17 10.37
C TYR A 364 -64.23 16.90 10.46
N ILE A 365 -64.86 15.73 10.62
CA ILE A 365 -64.15 14.44 10.68
C ILE A 365 -63.34 14.23 9.40
N TYR A 366 -63.96 14.45 8.24
CA TYR A 366 -63.28 14.33 6.95
C TYR A 366 -62.05 15.26 6.84
N ILE A 367 -62.22 16.55 7.14
CA ILE A 367 -61.13 17.53 7.08
C ILE A 367 -59.99 17.13 8.01
N ILE A 368 -60.30 16.71 9.25
CA ILE A 368 -59.30 16.31 10.25
C ILE A 368 -58.56 15.05 9.81
N VAL A 369 -59.26 14.03 9.29
CA VAL A 369 -58.63 12.78 8.81
C VAL A 369 -57.66 13.09 7.67
N MET A 370 -58.07 13.87 6.67
CA MET A 370 -57.21 14.24 5.55
C MET A 370 -56.02 15.10 5.98
N ALA A 371 -56.23 16.01 6.94
CA ALA A 371 -55.18 16.83 7.50
C ALA A 371 -54.13 16.00 8.27
N ILE A 372 -54.56 15.05 9.10
CA ILE A 372 -53.66 14.17 9.86
C ILE A 372 -52.88 13.27 8.90
N MET A 373 -53.57 12.59 7.98
CA MET A 373 -52.95 11.62 7.07
C MET A 373 -52.01 12.28 6.07
N TYR A 374 -52.38 13.43 5.50
CA TYR A 374 -51.69 13.99 4.33
C TYR A 374 -51.18 15.43 4.48
N GLY A 375 -51.52 16.11 5.57
CA GLY A 375 -51.01 17.46 5.86
C GLY A 375 -51.81 18.58 5.19
N MET A 376 -51.26 19.79 5.20
CA MET A 376 -51.99 21.03 4.89
C MET A 376 -52.54 21.09 3.46
N ARG A 377 -51.81 20.55 2.47
CA ARG A 377 -52.26 20.57 1.06
C ARG A 377 -53.57 19.81 0.84
N GLN A 378 -53.70 18.62 1.44
CA GLN A 378 -54.91 17.82 1.29
C GLN A 378 -56.04 18.31 2.20
N ALA A 379 -55.71 18.88 3.37
CA ALA A 379 -56.68 19.58 4.22
C ALA A 379 -57.35 20.73 3.46
N GLY A 380 -56.58 21.52 2.70
CA GLY A 380 -57.11 22.60 1.87
C GLY A 380 -58.10 22.11 0.80
N ILE A 381 -57.81 20.98 0.17
CA ILE A 381 -58.71 20.36 -0.81
C ILE A 381 -59.98 19.83 -0.13
N ALA A 382 -59.85 19.19 1.03
CA ALA A 382 -60.99 18.70 1.82
C ALA A 382 -61.91 19.85 2.28
N ILE A 383 -61.34 21.01 2.63
CA ILE A 383 -62.11 22.24 2.93
C ILE A 383 -62.91 22.68 1.70
N ILE A 384 -62.27 22.78 0.53
CA ILE A 384 -62.95 23.20 -0.71
C ILE A 384 -64.12 22.27 -1.01
N PHE A 385 -63.92 20.96 -0.92
CA PHE A 385 -64.99 19.99 -1.14
C PHE A 385 -66.11 20.07 -0.11
N SER A 386 -65.78 20.25 1.18
CA SER A 386 -66.78 20.40 2.24
C SER A 386 -67.63 21.67 2.05
N CYS A 387 -67.01 22.78 1.64
CA CYS A 387 -67.72 24.01 1.28
C CYS A 387 -68.61 23.82 0.05
N ALA A 388 -68.13 23.11 -0.97
CA ALA A 388 -68.90 22.83 -2.18
C ALA A 388 -70.16 22.00 -1.88
N LEU A 389 -70.06 20.99 -1.02
CA LEU A 389 -71.21 20.18 -0.59
C LEU A 389 -72.19 21.00 0.27
N TYR A 390 -71.68 21.85 1.16
CA TYR A 390 -72.51 22.77 1.93
C TYR A 390 -73.32 23.71 1.03
N PHE A 391 -72.68 24.32 0.03
CA PHE A 391 -73.37 25.18 -0.94
C PHE A 391 -74.36 24.42 -1.81
N TYR A 392 -74.06 23.17 -2.18
CA TYR A 392 -74.99 22.32 -2.92
C TYR A 392 -76.29 22.08 -2.14
N LEU A 393 -76.20 21.77 -0.84
CA LEU A 393 -77.37 21.59 0.01
C LEU A 393 -78.19 22.87 0.18
N LEU A 394 -77.53 24.02 0.32
CA LEU A 394 -78.21 25.32 0.40
C LEU A 394 -78.98 25.63 -0.90
N ILE A 395 -78.40 25.40 -2.07
CA ILE A 395 -79.07 25.61 -3.36
C ILE A 395 -80.29 24.68 -3.47
N ASN A 396 -80.15 23.40 -3.11
CA ASN A 396 -81.27 22.45 -3.11
C ASN A 396 -82.36 22.79 -2.09
N SER A 397 -82.02 23.52 -1.04
CA SER A 397 -82.97 24.04 -0.03
C SER A 397 -83.67 25.33 -0.46
N GLY A 398 -83.38 25.84 -1.67
CA GLY A 398 -84.04 27.01 -2.27
C GLY A 398 -83.28 28.33 -2.14
N TYR A 399 -82.04 28.33 -1.65
CA TYR A 399 -81.22 29.55 -1.58
C TYR A 399 -80.61 29.91 -2.95
N SER A 400 -80.64 31.19 -3.31
CA SER A 400 -79.94 31.67 -4.51
C SER A 400 -78.42 31.77 -4.26
N ALA A 401 -77.61 31.56 -5.30
CA ALA A 401 -76.15 31.64 -5.20
C ALA A 401 -75.65 32.99 -4.66
N VAL A 402 -76.37 34.08 -4.94
CA VAL A 402 -76.07 35.42 -4.41
C VAL A 402 -76.40 35.49 -2.93
N THR A 403 -77.55 34.97 -2.51
CA THR A 403 -77.98 34.97 -1.10
C THR A 403 -77.01 34.18 -0.20
N ILE A 404 -76.46 33.06 -0.69
CA ILE A 404 -75.51 32.23 0.06
C ILE A 404 -74.26 33.01 0.48
N LEU A 405 -73.78 33.93 -0.37
CA LEU A 405 -72.58 34.73 -0.09
C LEU A 405 -72.85 35.96 0.78
N TYR A 406 -74.09 36.48 0.77
CA TYR A 406 -74.47 37.67 1.52
C TYR A 406 -75.09 37.39 2.89
N ASP A 407 -75.65 36.19 3.10
CA ASP A 407 -76.25 35.82 4.38
C ASP A 407 -75.16 35.53 5.43
N PRO A 408 -75.04 36.36 6.49
CA PRO A 408 -74.04 36.17 7.54
C PRO A 408 -74.16 34.83 8.28
N LEU A 409 -75.32 34.18 8.26
CA LEU A 409 -75.54 32.90 8.93
C LEU A 409 -74.75 31.74 8.31
N ASN A 410 -74.34 31.86 7.04
CA ASN A 410 -73.56 30.84 6.33
C ASN A 410 -72.04 30.93 6.58
N LEU A 411 -71.54 32.09 7.00
CA LEU A 411 -70.11 32.35 7.16
C LEU A 411 -69.47 31.59 8.34
N PRO A 412 -70.08 31.46 9.54
CA PRO A 412 -69.48 30.78 10.67
C PRO A 412 -69.06 29.33 10.37
N GLN A 413 -69.86 28.60 9.61
CA GLN A 413 -69.58 27.20 9.29
C GLN A 413 -68.41 27.08 8.31
N VAL A 414 -68.37 27.91 7.26
CA VAL A 414 -67.23 27.96 6.33
C VAL A 414 -65.93 28.36 7.05
N ILE A 415 -66.01 29.36 7.93
CA ILE A 415 -64.86 29.80 8.74
C ILE A 415 -64.36 28.66 9.64
N SER A 416 -65.27 27.91 10.26
CA SER A 416 -64.89 26.78 11.12
C SER A 416 -64.18 25.66 10.37
N TYR A 417 -64.58 25.33 9.13
CA TYR A 417 -63.86 24.37 8.27
C TYR A 417 -62.43 24.81 8.00
N ILE A 418 -62.24 26.10 7.68
CA ILE A 418 -60.92 26.67 7.42
C ILE A 418 -60.03 26.61 8.67
N ILE A 419 -60.56 27.02 9.83
CA ILE A 419 -59.80 27.01 11.10
C ILE A 419 -59.38 25.58 11.46
N ILE A 420 -60.32 24.63 11.42
CA ILE A 420 -60.05 23.23 11.79
C ILE A 420 -59.03 22.61 10.84
N GLY A 421 -59.17 22.81 9.52
CA GLY A 421 -58.24 22.25 8.54
C GLY A 421 -56.84 22.88 8.59
N LEU A 422 -56.73 24.18 8.85
CA LEU A 422 -55.44 24.85 9.02
C LEU A 422 -54.72 24.37 10.29
N VAL A 423 -55.42 24.34 11.43
CA VAL A 423 -54.82 23.92 12.71
C VAL A 423 -54.39 22.46 12.64
N SER A 424 -55.28 21.54 12.23
CA SER A 424 -54.96 20.12 12.14
C SER A 424 -53.88 19.82 11.08
N GLY A 425 -53.92 20.51 9.94
CA GLY A 425 -52.93 20.36 8.87
C GLY A 425 -51.54 20.84 9.28
N TYR A 426 -51.47 22.00 9.95
CA TYR A 426 -50.22 22.54 10.48
C TYR A 426 -49.58 21.62 11.52
N VAL A 427 -50.38 21.11 12.46
CA VAL A 427 -49.88 20.18 13.50
C VAL A 427 -49.32 18.91 12.86
N SER A 428 -50.04 18.29 11.93
CA SER A 428 -49.55 17.10 11.20
C SER A 428 -48.23 17.37 10.48
N GLU A 429 -48.11 18.52 9.83
CA GLU A 429 -46.92 18.88 9.07
C GLU A 429 -45.68 19.11 9.96
N VAL A 430 -45.86 19.73 11.12
CA VAL A 430 -44.79 19.89 12.12
C VAL A 430 -44.28 18.53 12.62
N TYR A 431 -45.19 17.60 12.94
CA TYR A 431 -44.81 16.25 13.39
C TYR A 431 -44.09 15.45 12.29
N LYS A 432 -44.59 15.48 11.06
CA LYS A 432 -43.94 14.81 9.92
C LYS A 432 -42.55 15.36 9.66
N ARG A 433 -42.36 16.67 9.76
CA ARG A 433 -41.05 17.31 9.60
C ARG A 433 -40.07 16.85 10.69
N LYS A 434 -40.54 16.77 11.94
CA LYS A 434 -39.72 16.28 13.06
C LYS A 434 -39.32 14.81 12.87
N LEU A 435 -40.26 13.95 12.45
CA LEU A 435 -39.97 12.55 12.11
C LEU A 435 -38.95 12.41 10.98
N TYR A 436 -39.07 13.23 9.94
CA TYR A 436 -38.12 13.25 8.84
C TYR A 436 -36.72 13.65 9.30
N MET A 437 -36.60 14.69 10.12
CA MET A 437 -35.31 15.12 10.67
C MET A 437 -34.67 14.05 11.57
N ASN A 438 -35.45 13.42 12.46
CA ASN A 438 -34.96 12.33 13.30
C ASN A 438 -34.47 11.14 12.45
N LYS A 439 -35.17 10.82 11.35
CA LYS A 439 -34.74 9.75 10.44
C LYS A 439 -33.40 10.07 9.78
N LEU A 440 -33.21 11.31 9.31
CA LEU A 440 -31.93 11.76 8.78
C LEU A 440 -30.79 11.70 9.82
N GLU A 441 -31.08 12.00 11.08
CA GLU A 441 -30.11 11.91 12.16
C GLU A 441 -29.71 10.44 12.45
N ILE A 442 -30.68 9.53 12.45
CA ILE A 442 -30.44 8.09 12.57
C ILE A 442 -29.59 7.59 11.40
N ASP A 443 -29.90 8.01 10.16
CA ASP A 443 -29.14 7.60 8.98
C ASP A 443 -27.69 8.09 9.07
N LYS A 444 -27.46 9.34 9.51
CA LYS A 444 -26.10 9.87 9.79
C LYS A 444 -25.37 9.09 10.88
N LEU A 445 -26.06 8.72 11.96
CA LEU A 445 -25.47 7.93 13.04
C LEU A 445 -25.08 6.53 12.54
N ASN A 446 -25.91 5.91 11.70
CA ASN A 446 -25.62 4.62 11.09
C ASN A 446 -24.41 4.68 10.14
N GLU A 447 -24.28 5.74 9.34
CA GLU A 447 -23.07 5.94 8.51
C GLU A 447 -21.82 6.09 9.38
N LYS A 448 -21.89 6.90 10.44
CA LYS A 448 -20.77 7.07 11.38
C LYS A 448 -20.41 5.77 12.08
N TYR A 449 -21.39 4.96 12.46
CA TYR A 449 -21.19 3.65 13.07
C TYR A 449 -20.46 2.69 12.11
N LYS A 450 -20.93 2.58 10.85
CA LYS A 450 -20.28 1.75 9.83
C LYS A 450 -18.84 2.16 9.57
N PHE A 451 -18.56 3.47 9.56
CA PHE A 451 -17.20 3.97 9.42
C PHE A 451 -16.30 3.60 10.60
N LEU A 452 -16.82 3.70 11.83
CA LEU A 452 -16.10 3.28 13.03
C LEU A 452 -15.80 1.77 13.03
N GLU A 453 -16.77 0.96 12.61
CA GLU A 453 -16.62 -0.49 12.47
C GLU A 453 -15.54 -0.85 11.44
N LEU A 454 -15.51 -0.16 10.30
CA LEU A 454 -14.48 -0.35 9.28
C LEU A 454 -13.08 0.00 9.81
N ILE A 455 -12.90 1.16 10.47
CA ILE A 455 -11.62 1.54 11.08
C ILE A 455 -11.17 0.50 12.11
N TYR A 456 -12.11 0.02 12.93
CA TYR A 456 -11.81 -0.97 13.95
C TYR A 456 -11.24 -2.24 13.32
N ASN A 457 -11.90 -2.77 12.28
CA ASN A 457 -11.45 -3.98 11.59
C ASN A 457 -10.09 -3.76 10.89
N GLU A 458 -9.90 -2.65 10.18
CA GLU A 458 -8.60 -2.33 9.57
C GLU A 458 -7.48 -2.21 10.61
N THR A 459 -7.77 -1.65 11.79
CA THR A 459 -6.78 -1.52 12.87
C THR A 459 -6.40 -2.89 13.42
N VAL A 460 -7.35 -3.82 13.49
CA VAL A 460 -7.08 -5.21 13.87
C VAL A 460 -6.19 -5.89 12.82
N ASP A 461 -6.53 -5.77 11.53
CA ASP A 461 -5.77 -6.36 10.44
C ASP A 461 -4.33 -5.82 10.38
N ILE A 462 -4.14 -4.51 10.49
CA ILE A 462 -2.80 -3.88 10.54
C ILE A 462 -2.01 -4.39 11.75
N LYS A 463 -2.66 -4.57 12.90
CA LYS A 463 -2.00 -5.07 14.10
C LYS A 463 -1.52 -6.51 13.90
N GLU A 464 -2.33 -7.34 13.26
CA GLU A 464 -1.96 -8.73 12.92
C GLU A 464 -0.80 -8.76 11.92
N GLU A 465 -0.86 -7.95 10.86
CA GLU A 465 0.22 -7.84 9.88
C GLU A 465 1.55 -7.36 10.52
N LEU A 466 1.49 -6.36 11.40
CA LEU A 466 2.66 -5.89 12.14
C LEU A 466 3.23 -6.97 13.06
N GLN A 467 2.38 -7.78 13.70
CA GLN A 467 2.85 -8.93 14.49
C GLN A 467 3.55 -9.97 13.61
N GLU A 468 2.99 -10.30 12.45
CA GLU A 468 3.64 -11.20 11.50
C GLU A 468 4.96 -10.65 10.97
N GLN A 469 5.05 -9.35 10.66
CA GLN A 469 6.30 -8.70 10.23
C GLN A 469 7.36 -8.73 11.34
N ILE A 470 6.97 -8.56 12.60
CA ILE A 470 7.91 -8.69 13.74
C ILE A 470 8.43 -10.12 13.84
N ILE A 471 7.56 -11.12 13.71
CA ILE A 471 7.91 -12.55 13.78
C ILE A 471 8.75 -13.00 12.58
N SER A 472 8.47 -12.47 11.38
CA SER A 472 9.13 -12.85 10.12
C SER A 472 10.36 -12.01 9.77
N SER A 473 10.67 -10.97 10.56
CA SER A 473 11.86 -10.16 10.34
C SER A 473 13.16 -10.99 10.37
N GLU A 474 14.15 -10.64 9.53
CA GLU A 474 15.42 -11.38 9.45
C GLU A 474 16.16 -11.48 10.79
N ASN A 475 15.94 -10.52 11.69
CA ASN A 475 16.48 -10.51 13.05
C ASN A 475 15.46 -10.90 14.12
N SER A 476 14.35 -11.55 13.75
CA SER A 476 13.39 -12.02 14.73
C SER A 476 14.04 -13.05 15.65
N PHE A 477 13.62 -13.07 16.90
CA PHE A 477 14.13 -14.04 17.88
C PHE A 477 13.95 -15.48 17.39
N VAL A 478 12.86 -15.75 16.66
CA VAL A 478 12.57 -17.05 16.05
C VAL A 478 13.62 -17.40 14.98
N ASN A 479 13.96 -16.47 14.08
CA ASN A 479 14.96 -16.73 13.06
C ASN A 479 16.37 -16.87 13.65
N ILE A 480 16.72 -16.05 14.65
CA ILE A 480 17.98 -16.14 15.38
C ILE A 480 18.10 -17.50 16.07
N TYR A 481 17.06 -17.94 16.77
CA TYR A 481 17.03 -19.24 17.44
C TYR A 481 17.11 -20.40 16.45
N ASN A 482 16.29 -20.40 15.39
CA ASN A 482 16.29 -21.46 14.38
C ASN A 482 17.64 -21.56 13.66
N THR A 483 18.24 -20.40 13.33
CA THR A 483 19.56 -20.36 12.67
C THR A 483 20.65 -20.87 13.60
N THR A 484 20.70 -20.42 14.86
CA THR A 484 21.70 -20.89 15.83
C THR A 484 21.56 -22.36 16.17
N LYS A 485 20.33 -22.89 16.23
CA LYS A 485 20.05 -24.32 16.45
C LYS A 485 20.65 -25.23 15.39
N THR A 486 20.90 -24.73 14.18
CA THR A 486 21.59 -25.53 13.15
C THR A 486 23.00 -25.95 13.57
N LEU A 487 23.67 -25.19 14.46
CA LEU A 487 24.99 -25.57 15.00
C LEU A 487 24.96 -26.86 15.81
N ASP A 488 23.87 -27.14 16.51
CA ASP A 488 23.74 -28.35 17.33
C ASP A 488 23.70 -29.62 16.46
N SER A 489 23.32 -29.46 15.18
CA SER A 489 23.27 -30.54 14.19
C SER A 489 24.56 -30.74 13.40
N LEU A 490 25.53 -29.82 13.52
CA LEU A 490 26.81 -29.93 12.80
C LEU A 490 27.75 -30.94 13.46
N GLU A 491 28.63 -31.53 12.64
CA GLU A 491 29.76 -32.30 13.15
C GLU A 491 30.72 -31.39 13.92
N VAL A 492 31.39 -31.97 14.93
CA VAL A 492 32.17 -31.19 15.89
C VAL A 492 33.29 -30.37 15.26
N ASN A 493 33.89 -30.86 14.17
CA ASN A 493 34.95 -30.16 13.43
C ASN A 493 34.44 -28.90 12.70
N ASP A 494 33.15 -28.86 12.36
CA ASP A 494 32.55 -27.80 11.56
C ASP A 494 31.89 -26.70 12.40
N ILE A 495 31.71 -26.94 13.71
CA ILE A 495 31.02 -26.01 14.62
C ILE A 495 31.64 -24.61 14.58
N TYR A 496 32.98 -24.49 14.55
CA TYR A 496 33.64 -23.18 14.55
C TYR A 496 33.39 -22.40 13.25
N PHE A 497 33.41 -23.07 12.10
CA PHE A 497 33.11 -22.44 10.80
C PHE A 497 31.61 -22.14 10.66
N GLY A 498 30.75 -23.02 11.15
CA GLY A 498 29.31 -22.79 11.22
C GLY A 498 28.98 -21.56 12.06
N ALA A 499 29.61 -21.41 13.23
CA ALA A 499 29.39 -20.29 14.13
C ALA A 499 29.75 -18.95 13.46
N ILE A 500 30.88 -18.90 12.75
CA ILE A 500 31.29 -17.74 11.94
C ILE A 500 30.25 -17.40 10.88
N LYS A 501 29.77 -18.40 10.12
CA LYS A 501 28.75 -18.16 9.08
C LYS A 501 27.45 -17.60 9.65
N ILE A 502 27.04 -18.04 10.83
CA ILE A 502 25.82 -17.55 11.49
C ILE A 502 26.00 -16.11 11.96
N ILE A 503 27.13 -15.78 12.57
CA ILE A 503 27.48 -14.41 12.97
C ILE A 503 27.50 -13.51 11.74
N ASP A 504 28.20 -13.91 10.68
CA ASP A 504 28.31 -13.15 9.44
C ASP A 504 26.92 -12.89 8.81
N LYS A 505 26.07 -13.93 8.77
CA LYS A 505 24.71 -13.84 8.22
C LYS A 505 23.79 -12.93 9.05
N LEU A 506 23.73 -13.11 10.37
CA LEU A 506 22.77 -12.41 11.24
C LEU A 506 23.20 -10.97 11.58
N LEU A 507 24.50 -10.67 11.57
CA LEU A 507 25.02 -9.32 11.79
C LEU A 507 25.30 -8.55 10.49
N ASP A 508 25.11 -9.20 9.33
CA ASP A 508 25.47 -8.67 8.02
C ASP A 508 26.90 -8.10 8.03
N THR A 509 27.83 -8.99 8.38
CA THR A 509 29.28 -8.76 8.41
C THR A 509 29.98 -9.87 7.63
N SER A 510 31.17 -9.58 7.11
CA SER A 510 32.01 -10.55 6.36
C SER A 510 33.41 -10.68 6.96
N LYS A 511 33.59 -10.16 8.18
CA LYS A 511 34.89 -10.01 8.83
C LYS A 511 34.76 -10.38 10.30
N SER A 512 34.65 -11.68 10.58
CA SER A 512 34.58 -12.23 11.93
C SER A 512 35.65 -13.29 12.18
N SER A 513 35.97 -13.54 13.44
CA SER A 513 36.92 -14.57 13.86
C SER A 513 36.61 -15.14 15.25
N ILE A 514 37.10 -16.35 15.48
CA ILE A 514 37.06 -17.04 16.77
C ILE A 514 38.50 -17.34 17.20
N TYR A 515 38.87 -16.82 18.36
CA TYR A 515 40.13 -17.15 19.04
C TYR A 515 39.85 -18.02 20.27
N ILE A 516 40.68 -19.02 20.51
CA ILE A 516 40.61 -19.88 21.70
C ILE A 516 41.70 -19.47 22.68
N LEU A 517 41.36 -19.42 23.97
CA LEU A 517 42.30 -19.14 25.04
C LEU A 517 43.16 -20.38 25.31
N ASN A 518 44.48 -20.20 25.31
CA ASN A 518 45.42 -21.28 25.65
C ASN A 518 45.39 -21.60 27.16
N ARG A 519 45.88 -22.79 27.55
CA ARG A 519 45.87 -23.28 28.95
C ARG A 519 46.54 -22.30 29.94
N ASP A 520 47.62 -21.64 29.54
CA ASP A 520 48.33 -20.65 30.37
C ASP A 520 47.65 -19.26 30.40
N SER A 521 46.54 -19.07 29.68
CA SER A 521 45.80 -17.80 29.58
C SER A 521 46.64 -16.59 29.12
N LYS A 522 47.79 -16.83 28.49
CA LYS A 522 48.70 -15.78 27.98
C LYS A 522 48.45 -15.42 26.50
N TYR A 523 47.92 -16.37 25.74
CA TYR A 523 47.75 -16.23 24.28
C TYR A 523 46.35 -16.67 23.83
N LEU A 524 45.83 -15.95 22.85
CA LEU A 524 44.64 -16.29 22.08
C LEU A 524 45.08 -16.85 20.73
N ARG A 525 44.66 -18.07 20.39
CA ARG A 525 45.01 -18.73 19.13
C ARG A 525 43.84 -18.72 18.16
N LEU A 526 44.07 -18.35 16.91
CA LEU A 526 43.03 -18.30 15.89
C LEU A 526 42.54 -19.71 15.54
N LYS A 527 41.24 -19.97 15.65
CA LYS A 527 40.62 -21.26 15.30
C LYS A 527 39.81 -21.20 14.02
N ALA A 528 39.04 -20.14 13.83
CA ALA A 528 38.22 -19.93 12.65
C ALA A 528 38.17 -18.44 12.29
N LYS A 529 38.02 -18.15 11.00
CA LYS A 529 37.82 -16.80 10.46
C LYS A 529 36.86 -16.85 9.28
N SER A 530 36.22 -15.73 8.98
CA SER A 530 35.41 -15.58 7.78
C SER A 530 36.25 -15.82 6.50
N SER A 531 35.62 -16.35 5.46
CA SER A 531 36.26 -16.78 4.20
C SER A 531 36.80 -15.63 3.34
N ASN A 532 36.66 -14.38 3.79
CA ASN A 532 37.00 -13.20 3.01
C ASN A 532 38.53 -13.04 2.84
N VAL A 533 38.99 -12.86 1.59
CA VAL A 533 40.40 -12.93 1.18
C VAL A 533 41.25 -11.79 1.78
N ASP A 534 40.63 -10.66 2.13
CA ASP A 534 41.32 -9.47 2.66
C ASP A 534 41.57 -9.49 4.17
N LEU A 535 41.09 -10.50 4.89
CA LEU A 535 41.21 -10.57 6.35
C LEU A 535 42.57 -11.18 6.79
N ARG A 536 43.59 -10.33 6.90
CA ARG A 536 44.90 -10.71 7.47
C ARG A 536 44.88 -10.59 8.99
N LEU A 537 44.51 -11.67 9.66
CA LEU A 537 44.54 -11.79 11.12
C LEU A 537 45.78 -12.53 11.64
N PRO A 538 46.35 -12.13 12.78
CA PRO A 538 47.45 -12.86 13.41
C PRO A 538 46.99 -14.23 13.90
N TYR A 539 47.83 -15.27 13.73
CA TYR A 539 47.53 -16.62 14.21
C TYR A 539 47.51 -16.73 15.74
N SER A 540 48.22 -15.82 16.42
CA SER A 540 48.27 -15.74 17.89
C SER A 540 48.24 -14.27 18.31
N ILE A 541 47.45 -13.96 19.34
CA ILE A 541 47.38 -12.65 19.98
C ILE A 541 47.93 -12.79 21.40
N ASN A 542 48.94 -12.00 21.73
CA ASN A 542 49.49 -11.91 23.09
C ASN A 542 48.62 -11.00 23.95
N LEU A 543 48.06 -11.54 25.05
CA LEU A 543 47.18 -10.81 25.94
C LEU A 543 47.91 -9.76 26.78
N ASN A 544 49.23 -9.87 26.93
CA ASN A 544 50.04 -8.85 27.61
C ASN A 544 50.26 -7.60 26.74
N GLU A 545 50.18 -7.75 25.42
CA GLU A 545 50.34 -6.64 24.46
C GLU A 545 49.01 -5.96 24.14
N THR A 546 47.87 -6.63 24.34
CA THR A 546 46.53 -6.13 23.96
C THR A 546 45.64 -5.96 25.20
N GLN A 547 45.76 -4.82 25.90
CA GLN A 547 45.04 -4.58 27.15
C GLN A 547 43.52 -4.52 26.99
N GLU A 548 43.02 -4.12 25.83
CA GLU A 548 41.58 -3.98 25.55
C GLU A 548 40.85 -5.33 25.51
N ILE A 549 41.43 -6.32 24.83
CA ILE A 549 40.87 -7.68 24.76
C ILE A 549 41.01 -8.37 26.11
N LYS A 550 42.12 -8.13 26.81
CA LYS A 550 42.32 -8.63 28.19
C LYS A 550 41.23 -8.11 29.14
N LYS A 551 40.87 -6.83 29.06
CA LYS A 551 39.74 -6.26 29.83
C LYS A 551 38.41 -6.94 29.53
N ALA A 552 38.11 -7.30 28.28
CA ALA A 552 36.89 -8.05 27.95
C ALA A 552 36.85 -9.43 28.62
N ILE A 553 37.98 -10.13 28.61
CA ILE A 553 38.14 -11.44 29.25
C ILE A 553 37.97 -11.32 30.77
N ASP A 554 38.72 -10.41 31.41
CA ASP A 554 38.72 -10.24 32.86
C ASP A 554 37.35 -9.75 33.38
N SER A 555 36.69 -8.85 32.64
CA SER A 555 35.38 -8.31 33.03
C SER A 555 34.20 -9.19 32.61
N LYS A 556 34.42 -10.24 31.82
CA LYS A 556 33.38 -11.07 31.19
C LYS A 556 32.33 -10.25 30.42
N LYS A 557 32.72 -9.10 29.87
CA LYS A 557 31.84 -8.19 29.11
C LYS A 557 32.33 -8.02 27.69
N ILE A 558 31.41 -7.64 26.81
CA ILE A 558 31.76 -7.22 25.45
C ILE A 558 32.67 -6.00 25.50
N PHE A 559 33.71 -6.03 24.67
CA PHE A 559 34.50 -4.86 24.34
C PHE A 559 33.99 -4.25 23.03
N VAL A 560 33.88 -2.92 23.01
CA VAL A 560 33.55 -2.13 21.82
C VAL A 560 34.68 -1.13 21.61
N ASN A 561 35.26 -1.13 20.41
CA ASN A 561 36.33 -0.20 20.03
C ASN A 561 35.78 1.18 19.70
N LYS A 562 35.39 1.94 20.73
CA LYS A 562 34.84 3.30 20.60
C LYS A 562 35.84 4.30 20.03
N ASP A 563 37.13 4.07 20.26
CA ASP A 563 38.22 4.94 19.81
C ASP A 563 38.69 4.62 18.38
N LEU A 564 38.08 3.63 17.70
CA LEU A 564 38.40 3.20 16.33
C LEU A 564 39.89 2.92 16.11
N LYS A 565 40.58 2.39 17.13
CA LYS A 565 42.00 2.07 17.04
C LYS A 565 42.24 1.03 15.93
N PRO A 566 43.23 1.26 15.04
CA PRO A 566 43.55 0.31 13.97
C PRO A 566 44.09 -1.00 14.55
N LYS A 567 43.83 -2.13 13.85
CA LYS A 567 44.21 -3.51 14.23
C LYS A 567 43.45 -4.12 15.42
N LEU A 568 42.59 -3.37 16.12
CA LEU A 568 41.65 -3.94 17.10
C LEU A 568 40.33 -4.35 16.43
N PRO A 569 39.64 -5.37 16.95
CA PRO A 569 38.29 -5.68 16.51
C PRO A 569 37.33 -4.54 16.86
N THR A 570 36.30 -4.38 16.05
CA THR A 570 35.24 -3.39 16.31
C THR A 570 34.43 -3.78 17.55
N MET A 571 34.12 -5.07 17.69
CA MET A 571 33.61 -5.63 18.93
C MET A 571 34.23 -7.00 19.20
N ALA A 572 34.44 -7.31 20.47
CA ALA A 572 34.92 -8.63 20.91
C ALA A 572 34.09 -9.11 22.10
N ALA A 573 33.60 -10.34 22.02
CA ALA A 573 32.76 -10.96 23.04
C ALA A 573 33.44 -12.22 23.60
N PRO A 574 33.57 -12.36 24.93
CA PRO A 574 34.05 -13.59 25.52
C PRO A 574 32.98 -14.69 25.45
N VAL A 575 33.40 -15.90 25.09
CA VAL A 575 32.59 -17.12 25.19
C VAL A 575 32.82 -17.72 26.57
N ILE A 576 31.77 -17.73 27.38
CA ILE A 576 31.81 -18.14 28.78
C ILE A 576 31.24 -19.55 28.91
N ILE A 577 32.02 -20.48 29.45
CA ILE A 577 31.61 -21.87 29.70
C ILE A 577 31.98 -22.20 31.14
N ASN A 578 31.00 -22.63 31.95
CA ASN A 578 31.19 -22.92 33.38
C ASN A 578 31.95 -21.79 34.10
N ASP A 579 31.49 -20.56 33.91
CA ASP A 579 32.09 -19.33 34.46
C ASP A 579 33.52 -19.00 34.04
N ASN A 580 34.11 -19.72 33.08
CA ASN A 580 35.44 -19.45 32.56
C ASN A 580 35.37 -19.00 31.10
N VAL A 581 36.16 -17.98 30.75
CA VAL A 581 36.30 -17.54 29.36
C VAL A 581 37.22 -18.52 28.64
N LYS A 582 36.71 -19.18 27.60
CA LYS A 582 37.45 -20.19 26.84
C LYS A 582 37.75 -19.77 25.40
N ALA A 583 36.95 -18.87 24.85
CA ALA A 583 37.16 -18.31 23.53
C ALA A 583 36.74 -16.84 23.49
N VAL A 584 37.17 -16.13 22.46
CA VAL A 584 36.78 -14.76 22.16
C VAL A 584 36.35 -14.70 20.71
N ILE A 585 35.13 -14.24 20.48
CA ILE A 585 34.57 -14.00 19.16
C ILE A 585 34.74 -12.52 18.85
N SER A 586 35.29 -12.22 17.68
CA SER A 586 35.60 -10.85 17.27
C SER A 586 34.99 -10.53 15.92
N ILE A 587 34.46 -9.32 15.78
CA ILE A 587 33.99 -8.76 14.52
C ILE A 587 34.77 -7.50 14.18
N TYR A 588 35.06 -7.30 12.90
CA TYR A 588 35.90 -6.21 12.38
C TYR A 588 35.14 -5.40 11.34
N ASP A 589 35.52 -4.13 11.19
CA ASP A 589 35.08 -3.23 10.11
C ASP A 589 33.55 -3.07 10.01
N VAL A 590 32.89 -3.03 11.17
CA VAL A 590 31.45 -2.74 11.22
C VAL A 590 31.24 -1.27 10.85
N LYS A 591 30.37 -1.02 9.86
CA LYS A 591 30.03 0.32 9.41
C LYS A 591 29.53 1.17 10.57
N PHE A 592 29.91 2.45 10.60
CA PHE A 592 29.57 3.35 11.69
C PHE A 592 28.06 3.45 11.96
N GLU A 593 27.21 3.38 10.92
CA GLU A 593 25.76 3.46 11.09
C GLU A 593 25.17 2.28 11.87
N LYS A 594 25.90 1.14 11.92
CA LYS A 594 25.50 -0.06 12.65
C LYS A 594 26.01 -0.06 14.11
N LEU A 595 26.87 0.87 14.51
CA LEU A 595 27.43 0.92 15.88
C LEU A 595 26.45 1.56 16.87
N ASN A 596 25.37 0.85 17.17
CA ASN A 596 24.37 1.26 18.16
C ASN A 596 24.14 0.16 19.22
N LEU A 597 23.40 0.52 20.28
CA LEU A 597 23.14 -0.39 21.40
C LEU A 597 22.37 -1.65 20.97
N TYR A 598 21.50 -1.55 19.97
CA TYR A 598 20.79 -2.70 19.43
C TYR A 598 21.77 -3.71 18.81
N TYR A 599 22.72 -3.24 18.00
CA TYR A 599 23.72 -4.09 17.35
C TYR A 599 24.68 -4.73 18.36
N GLU A 600 25.07 -3.99 19.40
CA GLU A 600 25.86 -4.52 20.52
C GLU A 600 25.10 -5.64 21.26
N ASN A 601 23.82 -5.41 21.58
CA ASN A 601 22.98 -6.41 22.25
C ASN A 601 22.72 -7.64 21.37
N LEU A 602 22.48 -7.46 20.08
CA LEU A 602 22.30 -8.56 19.13
C LEU A 602 23.57 -9.41 19.05
N PHE A 603 24.75 -8.79 18.93
CA PHE A 603 26.02 -9.52 18.94
C PHE A 603 26.21 -10.31 20.24
N LYS A 604 25.88 -9.72 21.40
CA LYS A 604 25.90 -10.41 22.69
C LYS A 604 25.00 -11.66 22.71
N VAL A 605 23.74 -11.50 22.34
CA VAL A 605 22.76 -12.59 22.33
C VAL A 605 23.20 -13.72 21.41
N LEU A 606 23.75 -13.39 20.23
CA LEU A 606 24.27 -14.40 19.31
C LEU A 606 25.44 -15.18 19.91
N VAL A 607 26.39 -14.49 20.53
CA VAL A 607 27.54 -15.14 21.19
C VAL A 607 27.08 -16.04 22.32
N ASP A 608 26.12 -15.61 23.13
CA ASP A 608 25.56 -16.41 24.22
C ASP A 608 24.85 -17.68 23.68
N LEU A 609 24.07 -17.56 22.60
CA LEU A 609 23.36 -18.70 21.99
C LEU A 609 24.31 -19.75 21.40
N ILE A 610 25.40 -19.33 20.76
CA ILE A 610 26.36 -20.25 20.14
C ILE A 610 27.42 -20.77 21.13
N SER A 611 27.53 -20.17 22.33
CA SER A 611 28.53 -20.54 23.34
C SER A 611 28.43 -22.02 23.75
N ASN A 612 27.22 -22.57 23.83
CA ASN A 612 27.01 -23.99 24.15
C ASN A 612 27.58 -24.93 23.09
N ALA A 613 27.31 -24.65 21.81
CA ALA A 613 27.83 -25.45 20.70
C ALA A 613 29.37 -25.37 20.64
N ILE A 614 29.93 -24.16 20.79
CA ILE A 614 31.39 -23.96 20.86
C ILE A 614 31.99 -24.69 22.07
N GLY A 615 31.31 -24.69 23.22
CA GLY A 615 31.77 -25.41 24.40
C GLY A 615 31.80 -26.93 24.23
N LYS A 616 30.82 -27.49 23.52
CA LYS A 616 30.85 -28.91 23.13
C LYS A 616 32.04 -29.21 22.22
N ALA A 617 32.33 -28.33 21.26
CA ALA A 617 33.47 -28.48 20.36
C ALA A 617 34.82 -28.38 21.09
N LEU A 618 34.95 -27.43 22.02
CA LEU A 618 36.15 -27.28 22.85
C LEU A 618 36.38 -28.50 23.74
N LYS A 619 35.32 -29.05 24.35
CA LYS A 619 35.44 -30.27 25.18
C LYS A 619 35.86 -31.47 24.34
N TYR A 620 35.34 -31.59 23.13
CA TYR A 620 35.79 -32.63 22.19
C TYR A 620 37.24 -32.42 21.77
N ASP A 621 37.67 -31.19 21.45
CA ASP A 621 39.07 -30.89 21.15
C ASP A 621 40.00 -31.22 22.32
N GLU A 622 39.58 -30.92 23.57
CA GLU A 622 40.32 -31.28 24.78
C GLU A 622 40.40 -32.81 24.97
N VAL A 623 39.31 -33.56 24.72
CA VAL A 623 39.29 -35.03 24.85
C VAL A 623 40.05 -35.70 23.71
N ALA A 624 39.82 -35.29 22.46
CA ALA A 624 40.56 -35.75 21.29
C ALA A 624 42.05 -35.44 21.42
N SER A 625 42.44 -34.37 22.12
CA SER A 625 43.85 -34.15 22.44
C SER A 625 44.41 -35.23 23.37
N LYS A 626 43.65 -35.72 24.36
CA LYS A 626 44.13 -36.78 25.27
C LYS A 626 44.30 -38.14 24.57
N ASP A 627 43.48 -38.45 23.57
CA ASP A 627 43.61 -39.69 22.80
C ASP A 627 44.70 -39.61 21.70
N LYS A 628 45.19 -38.40 21.39
CA LYS A 628 46.25 -38.17 20.39
C LYS A 628 47.66 -38.36 20.95
N TYR A 629 47.82 -38.35 22.26
CA TYR A 629 49.12 -38.44 22.92
C TYR A 629 49.20 -39.69 23.79
N ILE A 630 50.42 -40.19 24.03
CA ILE A 630 50.63 -41.23 25.04
C ILE A 630 50.28 -40.63 26.42
N PRO A 631 49.55 -41.34 27.30
CA PRO A 631 49.22 -40.87 28.65
C PRO A 631 50.44 -40.28 29.38
N ASN A 632 50.25 -39.14 30.04
CA ASN A 632 51.28 -38.34 30.73
C ASN A 632 52.39 -37.74 29.86
N THR A 633 52.22 -37.70 28.54
CA THR A 633 53.17 -37.05 27.62
C THR A 633 52.45 -36.20 26.56
N GLU A 634 53.18 -35.33 25.85
CA GLU A 634 52.71 -34.72 24.60
C GLU A 634 53.33 -35.40 23.37
N ILE A 635 53.67 -36.69 23.48
CA ILE A 635 54.19 -37.49 22.35
C ILE A 635 53.00 -38.07 21.58
N LEU A 636 52.86 -37.72 20.30
CA LEU A 636 51.78 -38.20 19.43
C LEU A 636 51.84 -39.72 19.25
N ILE A 637 50.68 -40.39 19.36
CA ILE A 637 50.55 -41.79 18.95
C ILE A 637 50.74 -41.95 17.44
N SER A 638 51.25 -43.10 17.01
CA SER A 638 51.77 -43.33 15.66
C SER A 638 50.81 -42.93 14.52
N LYS A 639 49.52 -43.22 14.67
CA LYS A 639 48.48 -42.86 13.68
C LYS A 639 48.36 -41.34 13.47
N GLU A 640 48.50 -40.56 14.54
CA GLU A 640 48.35 -39.10 14.51
C GLU A 640 49.66 -38.42 14.11
N PHE A 641 50.80 -38.97 14.52
CA PHE A 641 52.12 -38.53 14.06
C PHE A 641 52.26 -38.62 12.53
N LYS A 642 51.79 -39.71 11.91
CA LYS A 642 51.77 -39.88 10.44
C LYS A 642 50.99 -38.78 9.72
N LYS A 643 49.84 -38.35 10.27
CA LYS A 643 49.03 -37.27 9.67
C LYS A 643 49.78 -35.94 9.71
N VAL A 644 50.37 -35.60 10.86
CA VAL A 644 51.16 -34.37 11.03
C VAL A 644 52.37 -34.34 10.09
N LEU A 645 53.06 -35.48 9.94
CA LEU A 645 54.17 -35.61 8.99
C LEU A 645 53.71 -35.45 7.52
N ALA A 646 52.55 -36.03 7.16
CA ALA A 646 51.98 -35.91 5.82
C ALA A 646 51.60 -34.46 5.48
N ASP A 647 51.02 -33.71 6.42
CA ASP A 647 50.69 -32.30 6.23
C ASP A 647 51.96 -31.43 6.09
N LYS A 648 52.99 -31.67 6.90
CA LYS A 648 54.28 -30.98 6.77
C LYS A 648 54.99 -31.28 5.44
N ASN A 649 54.90 -32.51 4.96
CA ASN A 649 55.38 -32.88 3.62
C ASN A 649 54.59 -32.20 2.49
N ARG A 650 53.30 -31.93 2.68
CA ARG A 650 52.49 -31.14 1.74
C ARG A 650 52.90 -29.66 1.74
N ASP A 651 53.13 -29.10 2.93
CA ASP A 651 53.55 -27.70 3.10
C ASP A 651 54.95 -27.45 2.49
N LEU A 652 55.87 -28.41 2.61
CA LEU A 652 57.20 -28.35 2.00
C LEU A 652 57.14 -28.29 0.46
N LYS A 653 56.14 -28.93 -0.17
CA LYS A 653 55.93 -28.92 -1.63
C LYS A 653 55.23 -27.67 -2.16
N THR A 654 54.50 -26.94 -1.30
CA THR A 654 53.60 -25.85 -1.74
C THR A 654 54.02 -24.46 -1.26
N SER A 655 54.81 -24.36 -0.17
CA SER A 655 54.98 -23.10 0.57
C SER A 655 56.43 -22.74 0.94
N ASP A 656 57.45 -23.46 0.46
CA ASP A 656 58.89 -23.20 0.73
C ASP A 656 59.25 -23.20 2.24
N ILE A 657 58.48 -23.94 3.04
CA ILE A 657 58.66 -24.07 4.49
C ILE A 657 59.50 -25.31 4.79
N ASN A 658 60.74 -25.11 5.23
CA ASN A 658 61.65 -26.19 5.60
C ASN A 658 61.35 -26.77 6.98
N PHE A 659 61.44 -28.09 7.12
CA PHE A 659 61.47 -28.76 8.42
C PHE A 659 62.56 -29.83 8.44
N THR A 660 63.07 -30.14 9.64
CA THR A 660 64.05 -31.23 9.84
C THR A 660 63.45 -32.28 10.76
N LEU A 661 63.53 -33.55 10.37
CA LEU A 661 63.07 -34.68 11.17
C LEU A 661 64.26 -35.26 11.96
N LEU A 662 64.11 -35.35 13.28
CA LEU A 662 65.05 -36.02 14.17
C LEU A 662 64.47 -37.36 14.64
N LYS A 663 65.29 -38.40 14.66
CA LYS A 663 64.98 -39.70 15.25
C LYS A 663 65.72 -39.86 16.56
N ILE A 664 65.03 -40.26 17.62
CA ILE A 664 65.59 -40.48 18.96
C ILE A 664 65.56 -41.97 19.26
N SER A 665 66.72 -42.53 19.57
CA SER A 665 66.85 -43.95 19.91
C SER A 665 66.33 -44.23 21.33
N LYS A 666 65.51 -45.27 21.45
CA LYS A 666 64.89 -45.70 22.71
C LYS A 666 65.85 -46.60 23.49
N ASN A 667 66.83 -46.01 24.17
CA ASN A 667 67.79 -46.72 25.03
C ASN A 667 67.17 -47.08 26.40
N ASN A 668 66.17 -47.97 26.44
CA ASN A 668 65.46 -48.43 27.65
C ASN A 668 64.75 -47.35 28.51
N LEU A 669 64.64 -46.12 28.03
CA LEU A 669 63.90 -45.04 28.70
C LEU A 669 62.38 -45.15 28.45
N SER A 670 61.57 -44.78 29.44
CA SER A 670 60.13 -44.65 29.27
C SER A 670 59.80 -43.46 28.36
N TYR A 671 58.61 -43.47 27.74
CA TYR A 671 58.17 -42.32 26.92
C TYR A 671 58.03 -41.04 27.76
N GLU A 672 57.73 -41.17 29.05
CA GLU A 672 57.62 -40.04 29.99
C GLU A 672 58.98 -39.42 30.32
N ASP A 673 60.02 -40.24 30.50
CA ASP A 673 61.40 -39.76 30.70
C ASP A 673 61.96 -39.04 29.47
N ILE A 674 61.65 -39.58 28.28
CA ILE A 674 62.04 -38.96 27.00
C ILE A 674 61.30 -37.63 26.83
N PHE A 675 60.00 -37.57 27.15
CA PHE A 675 59.21 -36.35 27.07
C PHE A 675 59.74 -35.25 28.01
N ASN A 676 60.00 -35.57 29.28
CA ASN A 676 60.50 -34.61 30.27
C ASN A 676 61.87 -34.01 29.88
N LYS A 677 62.73 -34.80 29.24
CA LYS A 677 64.03 -34.33 28.74
C LYS A 677 63.91 -33.52 27.44
N LEU A 678 62.92 -33.83 26.60
CA LEU A 678 62.70 -33.12 25.34
C LEU A 678 61.97 -31.79 25.52
N SER A 679 60.95 -31.74 26.38
CA SER A 679 60.10 -30.55 26.56
C SER A 679 60.87 -29.29 26.94
N VAL A 680 62.01 -29.43 27.62
CA VAL A 680 62.91 -28.32 27.98
C VAL A 680 63.79 -27.85 26.80
N ASN A 681 64.02 -28.73 25.82
CA ASN A 681 65.03 -28.56 24.77
C ASN A 681 64.44 -28.27 23.36
N ILE A 682 63.14 -28.46 23.17
CA ILE A 682 62.41 -28.18 21.92
C ILE A 682 61.51 -26.96 22.07
N ARG A 683 61.04 -26.38 20.95
CA ARG A 683 60.13 -25.23 20.97
C ARG A 683 58.68 -25.71 20.98
N ASP A 684 57.77 -24.88 21.48
CA ASP A 684 56.32 -25.16 21.48
C ASP A 684 55.70 -25.46 20.10
N ASN A 685 56.38 -25.07 19.01
CA ASN A 685 55.94 -25.32 17.63
C ASN A 685 56.58 -26.59 17.01
N ASP A 686 57.48 -27.27 17.72
CA ASP A 686 58.07 -28.53 17.28
C ASP A 686 57.15 -29.68 17.71
N SER A 687 56.91 -30.64 16.81
CA SER A 687 55.97 -31.74 17.06
C SER A 687 56.71 -33.04 17.37
N VAL A 688 56.31 -33.75 18.42
CA VAL A 688 56.92 -35.02 18.83
C VAL A 688 55.93 -36.17 18.65
N GLY A 689 56.38 -37.31 18.14
CA GLY A 689 55.51 -38.49 18.01
C GLY A 689 56.25 -39.81 17.84
N ILE A 690 55.51 -40.91 17.86
CA ILE A 690 56.07 -42.26 17.71
C ILE A 690 56.01 -42.71 16.25
N GLY A 691 57.13 -43.20 15.71
CA GLY A 691 57.16 -43.89 14.41
C GLY A 691 56.74 -45.35 14.52
N GLU A 692 56.51 -46.02 13.40
CA GLU A 692 56.11 -47.45 13.38
C GLU A 692 57.17 -48.39 13.96
N ASP A 693 58.42 -47.94 14.01
CA ASP A 693 59.56 -48.62 14.62
C ASP A 693 59.68 -48.38 16.15
N ASN A 694 58.62 -47.84 16.77
CA ASN A 694 58.54 -47.54 18.20
C ASN A 694 59.57 -46.50 18.71
N CYS A 695 60.29 -45.85 17.80
CA CYS A 695 61.20 -44.75 18.10
C CYS A 695 60.45 -43.42 18.23
N VAL A 696 61.01 -42.47 18.98
CA VAL A 696 60.43 -41.12 19.12
C VAL A 696 61.05 -40.22 18.06
N TYR A 697 60.20 -39.49 17.34
CA TYR A 697 60.60 -38.55 16.31
C TYR A 697 60.22 -37.13 16.71
N VAL A 698 61.07 -36.18 16.35
CA VAL A 698 60.84 -34.74 16.55
C VAL A 698 60.87 -34.03 15.21
N ILE A 699 59.78 -33.36 14.87
CA ILE A 699 59.68 -32.49 13.70
C ILE A 699 60.07 -31.08 14.14
N LEU A 700 61.25 -30.62 13.72
CA LEU A 700 61.69 -29.24 13.94
C LEU A 700 61.10 -28.35 12.86
N SER A 701 60.09 -27.55 13.22
CA SER A 701 59.42 -26.64 12.29
C SER A 701 60.35 -25.47 11.91
N ASN A 702 60.35 -25.06 10.63
CA ASN A 702 61.10 -23.90 10.11
C ASN A 702 62.60 -23.95 10.41
N THR A 703 63.18 -25.14 10.42
CA THR A 703 64.58 -25.37 10.80
C THR A 703 65.29 -26.18 9.72
N ASP A 704 66.36 -25.60 9.17
CA ASP A 704 67.21 -26.23 8.16
C ASP A 704 68.26 -27.15 8.82
N LYS A 705 68.83 -28.11 8.05
CA LYS A 705 69.84 -29.06 8.53
C LYS A 705 70.99 -28.38 9.31
N ALA A 706 71.50 -27.25 8.83
CA ALA A 706 72.58 -26.50 9.50
C ALA A 706 72.17 -25.94 10.89
N LYS A 707 70.91 -25.53 11.07
CA LYS A 707 70.39 -25.01 12.35
C LYS A 707 70.00 -26.14 13.31
N SER A 708 69.67 -27.33 12.79
CA SER A 708 69.32 -28.51 13.59
C SER A 708 70.48 -29.02 14.47
N GLN A 709 71.75 -28.78 14.07
CA GLN A 709 72.92 -29.20 14.85
C GLN A 709 72.98 -28.58 16.26
N LYS A 710 72.49 -27.35 16.44
CA LYS A 710 72.41 -26.73 17.77
C LYS A 710 71.38 -27.40 18.68
N VAL A 711 70.29 -27.92 18.09
CA VAL A 711 69.25 -28.63 18.82
C VAL A 711 69.72 -30.04 19.16
N LEU A 712 70.41 -30.72 18.23
CA LEU A 712 71.08 -32.01 18.49
C LEU A 712 72.05 -31.93 19.66
N GLY A 713 72.88 -30.88 19.75
CA GLY A 713 73.80 -30.69 20.87
C GLY A 713 73.10 -30.54 22.23
N ARG A 714 71.93 -29.87 22.27
CA ARG A 714 71.13 -29.73 23.51
C ARG A 714 70.46 -31.03 23.92
N ILE A 715 69.94 -31.77 22.94
CA ILE A 715 69.32 -33.08 23.17
C ILE A 715 70.38 -34.09 23.64
N ALA A 716 71.58 -34.10 23.04
CA ALA A 716 72.70 -34.92 23.46
C ALA A 716 73.17 -34.60 24.90
N ALA A 717 73.23 -33.32 25.27
CA ALA A 717 73.57 -32.90 26.64
C ALA A 717 72.55 -33.36 27.69
N SER A 718 71.30 -33.64 27.29
CA SER A 718 70.25 -34.22 28.16
C SER A 718 70.32 -35.75 28.30
N GLY A 719 71.28 -36.39 27.63
CA GLY A 719 71.49 -37.84 27.63
C GLY A 719 70.56 -38.61 26.69
N LEU A 720 70.08 -37.97 25.62
CA LEU A 720 69.30 -38.58 24.54
C LEU A 720 70.11 -38.62 23.24
N ASN A 721 70.16 -39.77 22.57
CA ASN A 721 70.82 -39.90 21.27
C ASN A 721 69.82 -39.60 20.16
N ALA A 722 70.07 -38.51 19.42
CA ALA A 722 69.24 -38.05 18.32
C ALA A 722 70.04 -38.00 17.01
N GLU A 723 69.45 -38.47 15.92
CA GLU A 723 70.02 -38.48 14.58
C GLU A 723 69.09 -37.74 13.60
N VAL A 724 69.68 -37.03 12.62
CA VAL A 724 68.90 -36.37 11.56
C VAL A 724 68.55 -37.41 10.51
N MET A 725 67.27 -37.54 10.18
CA MET A 725 66.79 -38.42 9.12
C MET A 725 67.04 -37.77 7.75
N GLU A 726 67.69 -38.49 6.83
CA GLU A 726 67.94 -38.01 5.46
C GLU A 726 66.83 -38.33 4.47
N ASP A 727 66.00 -39.33 4.78
CA ASP A 727 64.87 -39.75 3.96
C ASP A 727 63.56 -39.51 4.72
N LEU A 728 62.63 -38.77 4.09
CA LEU A 728 61.32 -38.39 4.64
C LEU A 728 60.17 -39.26 4.08
N SER A 729 60.52 -40.41 3.49
CA SER A 729 59.59 -41.34 2.84
C SER A 729 58.80 -42.21 3.83
#